data_AF-A0A2N2GYX5-F1
#
_entry.id   AF-A0A2N2GYX5-F1
#
_cell.length_a   1.000
_cell.length_b   1.000
_cell.length_c   1.000
_cell.angle_alpha   90.00
_cell.angle_beta   90.00
_cell.angle_gamma   90.00
#
_symmetry.space_group_name_H-M   'P 1'
#
loop_
_entity.id
_entity.type
_entity.pdbx_description
1 polymer ?
#
loop_
_entity_poly.entity_id
_entity_poly.type
_entity_poly.pdbx_seq_one_letter_code
_entity_poly.pdbx_strand_id
1 'polypeptide(L)'
;LAVGRDLGSERFSMLLGLGFGCVVLYYAAHYLQVPDIRFLPPLALVLVFILFAETLEPFLTRASGISRFWTGLIITYGCILAVIFGTSNADQWFRYNNRGYEYTSGSRDFQAANLFLKTPDPLNSPRVGYEKCGLYASYGGDRVFESLPYFSGRQTMEGIHYASSWAARFMAFSQTVYSKEIKTPRSYILSRLNADALPAYMDLYNLSQLILMTPEAREAVEGSSHFKKEAEFGDIAIYRYMESDGRYVDVPRRMPLLYRGEDWVEDFYQWYREGRHLDLLMVPGSYVRDEEDRTVLATEAVNVEELGSLRSDLLDRRGLRVETRLEHHRIEFTTNKMGLPHLIKVSYYPNWKVQGANGVYPVSPHLMLVIPREPHVVLTYGSNPWEMISSVITGITLLLLLALAGRKILHRAKRIGHSAGSKEVFTAEAQRTQREISFLSDGRRRQTKTNCPPGHGDESNCSRKARMFFQWRHLPPLEKNRPSLRSLRLCGESFLFSWMDHSRVRLSLAALLLLAAAGLIIGGAVSRNKSVRAYVNGYRFYQQAMDLKQQGRDEAARPLFEKAIQTMSPVFDPAAIDDHQDVIHCMLFTAASHENLGQWSAAETLYRRIIEEYPFSRYAGEAYVKIGRIKRNEGRIEEATGYFRKAIREDQWSPWATYAREDLKAVSRK
;
A
#
# COMPACT_ATOMS: atom_id res chain seq x y z
N LEU A 1 5.22 -22.55 43.13
CA LEU A 1 6.53 -21.98 42.76
C LEU A 1 7.07 -22.57 41.44
N ALA A 2 7.19 -23.89 41.28
CA ALA A 2 7.63 -24.52 40.02
C ALA A 2 6.71 -24.23 38.81
N VAL A 3 5.38 -24.35 38.97
CA VAL A 3 4.39 -24.05 37.92
C VAL A 3 4.42 -22.57 37.45
N GLY A 4 4.76 -21.64 38.35
CA GLY A 4 4.91 -20.22 38.00
C GLY A 4 6.22 -19.90 37.26
N ARG A 5 7.28 -20.70 37.47
CA ARG A 5 8.53 -20.59 36.70
C ARG A 5 8.38 -21.09 35.27
N ASP A 6 7.62 -22.18 35.05
CA ASP A 6 7.33 -22.68 33.70
C ASP A 6 6.48 -21.71 32.88
N LEU A 7 5.43 -21.12 33.48
CA LEU A 7 4.56 -20.14 32.82
C LEU A 7 5.29 -18.84 32.44
N GLY A 8 6.21 -18.36 33.29
CA GLY A 8 7.05 -17.18 32.98
C GLY A 8 8.03 -17.47 31.83
N SER A 9 8.64 -18.66 31.82
CA SER A 9 9.55 -19.11 30.75
C SER A 9 8.85 -19.21 29.39
N GLU A 10 7.64 -19.76 29.35
CA GLU A 10 6.83 -19.84 28.12
C GLU A 10 6.39 -18.45 27.62
N ARG A 11 5.93 -17.57 28.52
CA ARG A 11 5.51 -16.20 28.17
C ARG A 11 6.67 -15.39 27.61
N PHE A 12 7.83 -15.44 28.27
CA PHE A 12 9.03 -14.76 27.80
C PHE A 12 9.48 -15.27 26.42
N SER A 13 9.49 -16.59 26.22
CA SER A 13 9.84 -17.19 24.93
C SER A 13 8.89 -16.76 23.81
N MET A 14 7.59 -16.68 24.09
CA MET A 14 6.60 -16.17 23.14
C MET A 14 6.82 -14.69 22.79
N LEU A 15 7.06 -13.85 23.80
CA LEU A 15 7.32 -12.41 23.61
C LEU A 15 8.62 -12.19 22.83
N LEU A 16 9.68 -12.93 23.13
CA LEU A 16 10.92 -12.92 22.36
C LEU A 16 10.69 -13.36 20.92
N GLY A 17 9.90 -14.41 20.69
CA GLY A 17 9.53 -14.85 19.34
C GLY A 17 8.80 -13.76 18.55
N LEU A 18 7.85 -13.06 19.18
CA LEU A 18 7.12 -11.96 18.54
C LEU A 18 8.03 -10.76 18.28
N GLY A 19 8.88 -10.40 19.24
CA GLY A 19 9.87 -9.33 19.09
C GLY A 19 10.87 -9.63 17.97
N PHE A 20 11.39 -10.86 17.93
CA PHE A 20 12.25 -11.34 16.84
C PHE A 20 11.54 -11.26 15.49
N GLY A 21 10.29 -11.73 15.40
CA GLY A 21 9.49 -11.61 14.19
C GLY A 21 9.31 -10.16 13.72
N CYS A 22 9.08 -9.22 14.65
CA CYS A 22 8.99 -7.79 14.33
C CYS A 22 10.32 -7.25 13.79
N VAL A 23 11.46 -7.62 14.38
CA VAL A 23 12.78 -7.19 13.91
C VAL A 23 13.08 -7.75 12.52
N VAL A 24 12.84 -9.05 12.30
CA VAL A 24 13.03 -9.67 10.99
C VAL A 24 12.16 -8.99 9.94
N LEU A 25 10.88 -8.80 10.22
CA LEU A 25 9.95 -8.15 9.29
C LEU A 25 10.29 -6.68 9.05
N TYR A 26 10.78 -5.95 10.06
CA TYR A 26 11.25 -4.58 9.89
C TYR A 26 12.36 -4.46 8.84
N TYR A 27 13.34 -5.37 8.86
CA TYR A 27 14.41 -5.36 7.86
C TYR A 27 14.02 -6.03 6.55
N ALA A 28 13.19 -7.08 6.58
CA ALA A 28 12.67 -7.74 5.38
C ALA A 28 11.71 -6.83 4.58
N ALA A 29 11.01 -5.92 5.26
CA ALA A 29 10.09 -4.97 4.64
C ALA A 29 10.72 -4.13 3.53
N HIS A 30 12.03 -3.86 3.62
CA HIS A 30 12.80 -3.21 2.54
C HIS A 30 12.71 -3.99 1.23
N TYR A 31 12.95 -5.31 1.27
CA TYR A 31 12.87 -6.18 0.10
C TYR A 31 11.44 -6.46 -0.34
N LEU A 32 10.51 -6.49 0.61
CA LEU A 32 9.08 -6.67 0.34
C LEU A 32 8.39 -5.39 -0.15
N GLN A 33 9.10 -4.25 -0.16
CA GLN A 33 8.56 -2.96 -0.57
C GLN A 33 7.36 -2.49 0.28
N VAL A 34 7.31 -2.93 1.55
CA VAL A 34 6.25 -2.59 2.53
C VAL A 34 6.77 -1.52 3.52
N PRO A 35 5.93 -0.61 4.03
CA PRO A 35 6.34 0.33 5.08
C PRO A 35 6.81 -0.39 6.36
N ASP A 36 8.11 -0.36 6.59
CA ASP A 36 8.83 -1.01 7.69
C ASP A 36 8.41 -0.51 9.08
N ILE A 37 8.08 0.77 9.20
CA ILE A 37 7.68 1.44 10.45
C ILE A 37 6.53 0.71 11.17
N ARG A 38 5.72 -0.06 10.43
CA ARG A 38 4.59 -0.84 10.95
C ARG A 38 5.00 -1.90 11.98
N PHE A 39 6.27 -2.32 11.96
CA PHE A 39 6.79 -3.34 12.88
C PHE A 39 7.37 -2.75 14.17
N LEU A 40 7.59 -1.43 14.25
CA LEU A 40 8.12 -0.80 15.47
C LEU A 40 7.09 -0.67 16.60
N PRO A 41 5.82 -0.26 16.39
CA PRO A 41 4.85 -0.18 17.48
C PRO A 41 4.58 -1.53 18.16
N PRO A 42 4.37 -2.66 17.43
CA PRO A 42 4.25 -3.97 18.05
C PRO A 42 5.53 -4.38 18.80
N LEU A 43 6.71 -4.09 18.25
CA LEU A 43 7.98 -4.35 18.94
C LEU A 43 8.09 -3.56 20.24
N ALA A 44 7.74 -2.28 20.23
CA ALA A 44 7.73 -1.43 21.42
C ALA A 44 6.77 -1.99 22.48
N LEU A 45 5.57 -2.43 22.08
CA LEU A 45 4.61 -3.08 22.98
C LEU A 45 5.17 -4.36 23.61
N VAL A 46 5.85 -5.21 22.82
CA VAL A 46 6.52 -6.41 23.31
C VAL A 46 7.59 -6.06 24.35
N LEU A 47 8.44 -5.07 24.05
CA LEU A 47 9.51 -4.65 24.96
C LEU A 47 8.94 -4.11 26.28
N VAL A 48 7.83 -3.36 26.22
CA VAL A 48 7.09 -2.90 27.41
C VAL A 48 6.57 -4.10 28.21
N PHE A 49 5.97 -5.10 27.56
CA PHE A 49 5.51 -6.31 28.27
C PHE A 49 6.66 -7.10 28.90
N ILE A 50 7.80 -7.23 28.23
CA ILE A 50 8.99 -7.87 28.82
C ILE A 50 9.47 -7.07 30.04
N LEU A 51 9.54 -5.75 29.94
CA LEU A 51 9.96 -4.89 31.06
C LEU A 51 9.03 -5.06 32.28
N PHE A 52 7.72 -4.89 32.10
CA PHE A 52 6.78 -4.94 33.22
C PHE A 52 6.59 -6.34 33.78
N ALA A 53 6.46 -7.32 32.88
CA ALA A 53 5.99 -8.64 33.27
C ALA A 53 7.16 -9.58 33.61
N GLU A 54 8.30 -9.48 32.93
CA GLU A 54 9.45 -10.36 33.20
C GLU A 54 10.50 -9.71 34.11
N THR A 55 10.59 -8.38 34.12
CA THR A 55 11.62 -7.67 34.90
C THR A 55 11.05 -7.11 36.19
N LEU A 56 9.94 -6.36 36.10
CA LEU A 56 9.39 -5.64 37.25
C LEU A 56 8.53 -6.53 38.16
N GLU A 57 7.70 -7.41 37.61
CA GLU A 57 6.84 -8.31 38.40
C GLU A 57 7.66 -9.22 39.37
N PRO A 58 8.75 -9.91 38.95
CA PRO A 58 9.54 -10.73 39.88
C PRO A 58 10.26 -9.93 40.98
N PHE A 59 10.55 -8.65 40.71
CA PHE A 59 11.13 -7.74 41.70
C PHE A 59 10.08 -7.30 42.72
N LEU A 60 8.89 -6.87 42.25
CA LEU A 60 7.80 -6.39 43.10
C LEU A 60 7.11 -7.49 43.89
N THR A 61 7.06 -8.72 43.38
CA THR A 61 6.49 -9.88 44.10
C THR A 61 7.25 -10.22 45.38
N ARG A 62 8.52 -9.80 45.52
CA ARG A 62 9.31 -9.94 46.76
C ARG A 62 9.05 -8.82 47.77
N ALA A 63 8.33 -7.76 47.38
CA ALA A 63 8.03 -6.63 48.23
C ALA A 63 6.74 -6.82 49.05
N SER A 64 6.59 -6.02 50.11
CA SER A 64 5.38 -6.04 50.95
C SER A 64 4.12 -5.68 50.15
N GLY A 65 2.93 -6.10 50.62
CA GLY A 65 1.66 -5.78 49.94
C GLY A 65 1.45 -4.27 49.77
N ILE A 66 1.84 -3.48 50.78
CA ILE A 66 1.80 -2.02 50.76
C ILE A 66 2.75 -1.44 49.70
N SER A 67 4.00 -1.93 49.62
CA SER A 67 4.96 -1.49 48.61
C SER A 67 4.48 -1.80 47.19
N ARG A 68 3.88 -2.97 46.97
CA ARG A 68 3.26 -3.34 45.69
C ARG A 68 2.12 -2.40 45.31
N PHE A 69 1.23 -2.09 46.24
CA PHE A 69 0.12 -1.17 46.03
C PHE A 69 0.61 0.23 45.63
N TRP A 70 1.52 0.81 46.41
CA TRP A 70 2.06 2.14 46.12
C TRP A 70 2.85 2.18 44.82
N THR A 71 3.63 1.14 44.52
CA THR A 71 4.38 1.06 43.26
C THR A 71 3.43 0.98 42.07
N GLY A 72 2.38 0.16 42.14
CA GLY A 72 1.34 0.09 41.12
C GLY A 72 0.62 1.42 40.93
N LEU A 73 0.30 2.12 42.02
CA LEU A 73 -0.32 3.44 41.98
C LEU A 73 0.60 4.49 41.34
N ILE A 74 1.88 4.54 41.74
CA ILE A 74 2.87 5.47 41.19
C ILE A 74 3.09 5.22 39.71
N ILE A 75 3.22 3.96 39.28
CA ILE A 75 3.38 3.61 37.87
C ILE A 75 2.13 4.02 37.09
N THR A 76 0.94 3.70 37.59
CA THR A 76 -0.32 4.05 36.93
C THR A 76 -0.46 5.57 36.81
N TYR A 77 -0.20 6.30 37.89
CA TYR A 77 -0.22 7.75 37.92
C TYR A 77 0.83 8.36 36.97
N GLY A 78 2.05 7.82 36.96
CA GLY A 78 3.12 8.21 36.04
C GLY A 78 2.74 7.98 34.58
N CYS A 79 2.11 6.84 34.26
CA CYS A 79 1.57 6.58 32.92
C CYS A 79 0.47 7.57 32.55
N ILE A 80 -0.44 7.90 33.47
CA ILE A 80 -1.49 8.91 33.23
C ILE A 80 -0.86 10.27 32.96
N LEU A 81 0.10 10.72 33.77
CA LEU A 81 0.82 11.97 33.54
C LEU A 81 1.57 11.96 32.21
N ALA A 82 2.27 10.87 31.88
CA ALA A 82 2.98 10.72 30.62
C ALA A 82 2.03 10.80 29.42
N VAL A 83 0.82 10.23 29.52
CA VAL A 83 -0.20 10.36 28.48
C VAL A 83 -0.73 11.79 28.41
N ILE A 84 -1.18 12.37 29.52
CA ILE A 84 -1.77 13.72 29.54
C ILE A 84 -0.80 14.77 29.02
N PHE A 85 0.46 14.73 29.45
CA PHE A 85 1.45 15.76 29.12
C PHE A 85 2.32 15.41 27.91
N GLY A 86 2.45 14.13 27.56
CA GLY A 86 3.31 13.67 26.46
C GLY A 86 2.61 13.52 25.10
N THR A 87 1.27 13.57 25.05
CA THR A 87 0.51 13.22 23.83
C THR A 87 -0.18 14.39 23.12
N SER A 88 0.21 15.64 23.38
CA SER A 88 -0.40 16.84 22.77
C SER A 88 -0.55 16.74 21.24
N ASN A 89 0.47 16.24 20.55
CA ASN A 89 0.43 16.02 19.10
C ASN A 89 -0.60 14.96 18.69
N ALA A 90 -0.73 13.88 19.47
CA ALA A 90 -1.67 12.81 19.19
C ALA A 90 -3.12 13.24 19.46
N ASP A 91 -3.38 14.02 20.52
CA ASP A 91 -4.70 14.60 20.79
C ASP A 91 -5.12 15.57 19.68
N GLN A 92 -4.23 16.50 19.29
CA GLN A 92 -4.50 17.42 18.19
C GLN A 92 -4.75 16.67 16.88
N TRP A 93 -3.92 15.68 16.55
CA TRP A 93 -4.10 14.84 15.39
C TRP A 93 -5.43 14.09 15.45
N PHE A 94 -5.77 13.48 16.57
CA PHE A 94 -7.01 12.73 16.75
C PHE A 94 -8.23 13.62 16.55
N ARG A 95 -8.29 14.77 17.23
CA ARG A 95 -9.40 15.73 17.11
C ARG A 95 -9.52 16.26 15.69
N TYR A 96 -8.40 16.62 15.05
CA TYR A 96 -8.41 17.13 13.68
C TYR A 96 -8.95 16.09 12.68
N ASN A 97 -8.49 14.83 12.78
CA ASN A 97 -8.88 13.78 11.84
C ASN A 97 -10.26 13.18 12.12
N ASN A 98 -10.79 13.29 13.35
CA ASN A 98 -12.09 12.74 13.74
C ASN A 98 -13.21 13.79 13.88
N ARG A 99 -12.93 15.09 13.68
CA ARG A 99 -13.96 16.15 13.76
C ARG A 99 -15.01 16.07 12.64
N GLY A 100 -14.72 15.42 11.52
CA GLY A 100 -15.59 15.40 10.33
C GLY A 100 -15.29 16.56 9.35
N TYR A 101 -15.65 16.36 8.08
CA TYR A 101 -15.43 17.35 7.01
C TYR A 101 -16.33 18.59 7.18
N GLU A 102 -17.47 18.42 7.83
CA GLU A 102 -18.51 19.43 8.08
C GLU A 102 -18.03 20.56 9.01
N TYR A 103 -17.03 20.26 9.84
CA TYR A 103 -16.43 21.22 10.79
C TYR A 103 -15.16 21.88 10.23
N THR A 104 -14.88 21.71 8.95
CA THR A 104 -13.78 22.38 8.25
C THR A 104 -14.28 23.69 7.63
N SER A 105 -13.43 24.72 7.56
CA SER A 105 -13.80 26.04 7.05
C SER A 105 -14.21 26.00 5.56
N GLY A 106 -13.61 25.12 4.77
CA GLY A 106 -13.88 24.93 3.35
C GLY A 106 -14.98 23.90 3.04
N SER A 107 -15.75 23.44 4.03
CA SER A 107 -16.75 22.38 3.84
C SER A 107 -17.79 22.70 2.76
N ARG A 108 -18.27 23.96 2.72
CA ARG A 108 -19.27 24.41 1.73
C ARG A 108 -18.71 24.39 0.32
N ASP A 109 -17.50 24.91 0.14
CA ASP A 109 -16.81 24.95 -1.15
C ASP A 109 -16.48 23.55 -1.65
N PHE A 110 -16.02 22.67 -0.75
CA PHE A 110 -15.79 21.27 -1.05
C PHE A 110 -17.08 20.56 -1.47
N GLN A 111 -18.17 20.77 -0.74
CA GLN A 111 -19.48 20.21 -1.08
C GLN A 111 -19.92 20.70 -2.48
N ALA A 112 -19.85 22.01 -2.74
CA ALA A 112 -20.22 22.60 -4.02
C ALA A 112 -19.38 22.03 -5.19
N ALA A 113 -18.06 21.90 -5.02
CA ALA A 113 -17.18 21.30 -6.01
C ALA A 113 -17.54 19.84 -6.31
N ASN A 114 -17.85 19.04 -5.29
CA ASN A 114 -18.26 17.64 -5.49
C ASN A 114 -19.62 17.52 -6.17
N LEU A 115 -20.58 18.39 -5.83
CA LEU A 115 -21.86 18.44 -6.54
C LEU A 115 -21.67 18.81 -8.01
N PHE A 116 -20.79 19.77 -8.31
CA PHE A 116 -20.46 20.17 -9.67
C PHE A 116 -19.84 19.04 -10.50
N LEU A 117 -18.95 18.25 -9.88
CA LEU A 117 -18.27 17.14 -10.55
C LEU A 117 -19.14 15.89 -10.74
N LYS A 118 -20.28 15.78 -10.05
CA LYS A 118 -21.12 14.58 -10.06
C LYS A 118 -21.69 14.31 -11.45
N THR A 119 -21.65 13.04 -11.88
CA THR A 119 -22.25 12.60 -13.15
C THR A 119 -23.27 11.46 -12.94
N PRO A 120 -24.18 11.22 -13.91
CA PRO A 120 -25.18 10.15 -13.81
C PRO A 120 -24.56 8.75 -13.74
N ASP A 121 -23.42 8.54 -14.42
CA ASP A 121 -22.68 7.28 -14.43
C ASP A 121 -21.19 7.53 -14.18
N PRO A 122 -20.78 7.69 -12.90
CA PRO A 122 -19.44 8.13 -12.57
C PRO A 122 -18.32 7.15 -12.92
N LEU A 123 -18.58 5.84 -12.90
CA LEU A 123 -17.57 4.82 -13.21
C LEU A 123 -17.24 4.80 -14.71
N ASN A 124 -18.21 5.12 -15.55
CA ASN A 124 -18.04 5.24 -17.00
C ASN A 124 -17.70 6.66 -17.45
N SER A 125 -17.67 7.61 -16.52
CA SER A 125 -17.25 8.97 -16.79
C SER A 125 -15.73 9.10 -16.76
N PRO A 126 -15.15 10.06 -17.51
CA PRO A 126 -13.71 10.29 -17.49
C PRO A 126 -13.22 10.69 -16.09
N ARG A 127 -11.96 10.45 -15.79
CA ARG A 127 -11.36 10.76 -14.50
C ARG A 127 -11.22 12.27 -14.28
N VAL A 128 -11.08 12.65 -13.01
CA VAL A 128 -10.74 14.00 -12.57
C VAL A 128 -9.37 13.96 -11.89
N GLY A 129 -8.43 14.79 -12.34
CA GLY A 129 -7.13 14.98 -11.71
C GLY A 129 -7.21 16.09 -10.67
N TYR A 130 -6.34 16.08 -9.68
CA TYR A 130 -6.28 17.14 -8.67
C TYR A 130 -4.84 17.46 -8.28
N GLU A 131 -4.52 18.74 -8.17
CA GLU A 131 -3.21 19.25 -7.80
C GLU A 131 -2.82 18.82 -6.38
N LYS A 132 -1.61 18.30 -6.18
CA LYS A 132 -1.00 18.17 -4.85
C LYS A 132 -0.48 19.52 -4.35
N CYS A 133 -1.04 20.00 -3.24
CA CYS A 133 -0.60 21.25 -2.60
C CYS A 133 -0.83 21.26 -1.07
N GLY A 134 -0.33 22.30 -0.40
CA GLY A 134 -0.49 22.52 1.04
C GLY A 134 -1.85 23.10 1.46
N LEU A 135 -2.72 23.46 0.52
CA LEU A 135 -3.96 24.22 0.77
C LEU A 135 -5.13 23.34 1.24
N TYR A 136 -4.93 22.04 1.41
CA TYR A 136 -5.99 21.10 1.77
C TYR A 136 -6.48 21.20 3.21
N ALA A 137 -5.75 21.88 4.10
CA ALA A 137 -6.06 21.92 5.53
C ALA A 137 -7.49 22.42 5.82
N SER A 138 -7.97 23.38 5.01
CA SER A 138 -9.31 23.94 5.08
C SER A 138 -10.41 22.97 4.64
N TYR A 139 -10.06 21.88 3.94
CA TYR A 139 -11.00 20.95 3.30
C TYR A 139 -10.94 19.54 3.87
N GLY A 140 -10.21 19.31 4.96
CA GLY A 140 -10.08 17.98 5.60
C GLY A 140 -8.72 17.30 5.41
N GLY A 141 -7.74 17.99 4.83
CA GLY A 141 -6.35 17.54 4.75
C GLY A 141 -6.01 16.78 3.47
N ASP A 142 -4.82 16.17 3.45
CA ASP A 142 -4.13 15.71 2.23
C ASP A 142 -4.85 14.63 1.39
N ARG A 143 -5.92 14.03 1.94
CA ARG A 143 -6.67 12.92 1.36
C ARG A 143 -8.04 13.33 0.80
N VAL A 144 -8.37 14.62 0.84
CA VAL A 144 -9.69 15.14 0.48
C VAL A 144 -10.10 14.75 -0.95
N PHE A 145 -9.22 14.93 -1.95
CA PHE A 145 -9.53 14.62 -3.35
C PHE A 145 -9.23 13.16 -3.76
N GLU A 146 -8.54 12.39 -2.92
CA GLU A 146 -8.51 10.91 -3.03
C GLU A 146 -9.90 10.32 -2.77
N SER A 147 -10.75 11.07 -2.05
CA SER A 147 -12.10 10.67 -1.67
C SER A 147 -13.18 11.12 -2.67
N LEU A 148 -12.79 11.66 -3.84
CA LEU A 148 -13.74 12.03 -4.91
C LEU A 148 -14.74 10.91 -5.28
N PRO A 149 -14.33 9.62 -5.34
CA PRO A 149 -15.27 8.54 -5.62
C PRO A 149 -16.40 8.42 -4.58
N TYR A 150 -16.13 8.80 -3.32
CA TYR A 150 -17.13 8.78 -2.27
C TYR A 150 -18.07 10.00 -2.34
N PHE A 151 -17.52 11.21 -2.50
CA PHE A 151 -18.30 12.45 -2.41
C PHE A 151 -19.00 12.85 -3.72
N SER A 152 -18.33 12.69 -4.87
CA SER A 152 -18.86 13.03 -6.19
C SER A 152 -19.24 11.82 -7.03
N GLY A 153 -18.78 10.62 -6.65
CA GLY A 153 -18.81 9.41 -7.48
C GLY A 153 -17.68 9.33 -8.50
N ARG A 154 -17.04 10.46 -8.85
CA ARG A 154 -16.06 10.54 -9.95
C ARG A 154 -14.79 9.79 -9.61
N GLN A 155 -14.28 9.07 -10.60
CA GLN A 155 -12.98 8.43 -10.53
C GLN A 155 -11.85 9.47 -10.55
N THR A 156 -10.77 9.16 -9.85
CA THR A 156 -9.55 9.97 -9.77
C THR A 156 -8.32 9.11 -10.05
N MET A 157 -7.15 9.72 -9.98
CA MET A 157 -5.87 9.15 -10.37
C MET A 157 -5.27 8.20 -9.32
N GLU A 158 -5.54 8.42 -8.03
CA GLU A 158 -5.01 7.58 -6.95
C GLU A 158 -5.99 7.45 -5.78
N GLY A 159 -5.76 6.45 -4.93
CA GLY A 159 -6.47 6.27 -3.67
C GLY A 159 -5.52 5.84 -2.56
N ILE A 160 -6.01 5.72 -1.33
CA ILE A 160 -5.18 5.64 -0.11
C ILE A 160 -4.15 4.50 -0.06
N HIS A 161 -4.36 3.41 -0.80
CA HIS A 161 -3.51 2.22 -0.83
C HIS A 161 -2.70 2.05 -2.13
N TYR A 162 -2.54 3.10 -2.93
CA TYR A 162 -1.87 3.01 -4.23
C TYR A 162 -0.39 2.63 -4.17
N ALA A 163 0.31 2.92 -3.06
CA ALA A 163 1.77 2.83 -2.95
C ALA A 163 2.38 1.41 -3.16
N SER A 164 1.56 0.35 -3.09
CA SER A 164 2.00 -1.02 -3.39
C SER A 164 1.86 -1.42 -4.86
N SER A 165 1.20 -0.59 -5.68
CA SER A 165 1.09 -0.81 -7.12
C SER A 165 2.30 -0.21 -7.84
N TRP A 166 2.83 -0.88 -8.86
CA TRP A 166 3.83 -0.27 -9.75
C TRP A 166 3.29 0.98 -10.45
N ALA A 167 1.96 1.13 -10.57
CA ALA A 167 1.31 2.32 -11.12
C ALA A 167 1.68 3.59 -10.34
N ALA A 168 1.95 3.45 -9.04
CA ALA A 168 2.11 4.56 -8.11
C ALA A 168 3.14 5.59 -8.56
N ARG A 169 4.26 5.15 -9.14
CA ARG A 169 5.31 6.08 -9.61
C ARG A 169 4.90 6.84 -10.86
N PHE A 170 4.20 6.20 -11.79
CA PHE A 170 3.66 6.86 -12.98
C PHE A 170 2.62 7.90 -12.58
N MET A 171 1.72 7.54 -11.66
CA MET A 171 0.70 8.45 -11.13
C MET A 171 1.32 9.64 -10.42
N ALA A 172 2.29 9.40 -9.54
CA ALA A 172 3.04 10.43 -8.83
C ALA A 172 3.74 11.38 -9.81
N PHE A 173 4.41 10.85 -10.84
CA PHE A 173 5.04 11.67 -11.88
C PHE A 173 4.01 12.55 -12.60
N SER A 174 2.91 11.96 -13.06
CA SER A 174 1.85 12.68 -13.79
C SER A 174 1.28 13.83 -12.97
N GLN A 175 1.05 13.59 -11.68
CA GLN A 175 0.53 14.62 -10.78
C GLN A 175 1.47 15.81 -10.65
N THR A 176 2.79 15.61 -10.70
CA THR A 176 3.75 16.72 -10.66
C THR A 176 3.72 17.62 -11.89
N VAL A 177 3.18 17.14 -13.02
CA VAL A 177 3.05 17.93 -14.25
C VAL A 177 2.04 19.09 -14.08
N TYR A 178 1.07 18.95 -13.17
CA TYR A 178 0.08 19.98 -12.85
C TYR A 178 0.05 20.37 -11.36
N SER A 179 1.10 20.03 -10.61
CA SER A 179 1.21 20.37 -9.19
C SER A 179 2.49 21.14 -8.90
N LYS A 180 2.37 22.25 -8.18
CA LYS A 180 3.54 22.99 -7.70
C LYS A 180 4.32 22.22 -6.64
N GLU A 181 3.59 21.58 -5.73
CA GLU A 181 4.16 20.81 -4.63
C GLU A 181 4.17 19.32 -4.93
N ILE A 182 5.03 18.61 -4.20
CA ILE A 182 5.20 17.17 -4.33
C ILE A 182 4.82 16.52 -3.02
N LYS A 183 3.89 15.57 -3.07
CA LYS A 183 3.50 14.74 -1.93
C LYS A 183 3.47 13.29 -2.36
N THR A 184 4.58 12.58 -2.11
CA THR A 184 4.72 11.16 -2.45
C THR A 184 5.25 10.38 -1.25
N PRO A 185 4.81 9.12 -1.06
CA PRO A 185 5.31 8.26 0.03
C PRO A 185 6.74 7.75 -0.21
N ARG A 186 7.28 7.94 -1.42
CA ARG A 186 8.63 7.56 -1.83
C ARG A 186 9.30 8.71 -2.56
N SER A 187 10.62 8.82 -2.44
CA SER A 187 11.43 9.87 -3.06
C SER A 187 11.75 9.55 -4.53
N TYR A 188 10.71 9.47 -5.35
CA TYR A 188 10.84 9.30 -6.79
C TYR A 188 11.52 10.52 -7.43
N ILE A 189 12.16 10.30 -8.57
CA ILE A 189 12.55 11.40 -9.44
C ILE A 189 11.31 11.82 -10.25
N LEU A 190 10.84 13.03 -10.00
CA LEU A 190 9.55 13.52 -10.47
C LEU A 190 9.73 14.70 -11.44
N SER A 191 8.63 15.06 -12.09
CA SER A 191 8.56 16.18 -13.03
C SER A 191 8.45 17.52 -12.30
N ARG A 192 8.08 18.53 -13.08
CA ARG A 192 7.79 19.90 -12.70
C ARG A 192 6.50 20.34 -13.39
N LEU A 193 5.94 21.46 -12.94
CA LEU A 193 4.75 22.06 -13.51
C LEU A 193 4.98 22.36 -15.00
N ASN A 194 4.22 21.72 -15.89
CA ASN A 194 4.39 21.80 -17.34
C ASN A 194 3.04 21.58 -18.04
N ALA A 195 2.30 22.68 -18.24
CA ALA A 195 0.96 22.62 -18.83
C ALA A 195 0.95 22.12 -20.29
N ASP A 196 2.01 22.40 -21.05
CA ASP A 196 2.12 22.00 -22.46
C ASP A 196 2.23 20.47 -22.64
N ALA A 197 2.80 19.78 -21.67
CA ALA A 197 2.91 18.32 -21.69
C ALA A 197 1.63 17.60 -21.19
N LEU A 198 0.70 18.31 -20.53
CA LEU A 198 -0.48 17.70 -19.91
C LEU A 198 -1.37 16.91 -20.87
N PRO A 199 -1.69 17.37 -22.10
CA PRO A 199 -2.60 16.66 -23.00
C PRO A 199 -2.23 15.19 -23.19
N ALA A 200 -0.94 14.90 -23.44
CA ALA A 200 -0.47 13.53 -23.68
C ALA A 200 -0.67 12.62 -22.45
N TYR A 201 -0.42 13.13 -21.25
CA TYR A 201 -0.65 12.39 -20.01
C TYR A 201 -2.15 12.23 -19.70
N MET A 202 -2.95 13.27 -19.93
CA MET A 202 -4.39 13.24 -19.68
C MET A 202 -5.11 12.27 -20.61
N ASP A 203 -4.70 12.20 -21.88
CA ASP A 203 -5.23 11.26 -22.87
C ASP A 203 -5.02 9.79 -22.44
N LEU A 204 -3.82 9.47 -21.94
CA LEU A 204 -3.46 8.12 -21.48
C LEU A 204 -4.36 7.62 -20.35
N TYR A 205 -4.77 8.50 -19.43
CA TYR A 205 -5.57 8.13 -18.26
C TYR A 205 -7.04 8.51 -18.34
N ASN A 206 -7.55 8.91 -19.51
CA ASN A 206 -8.93 9.35 -19.68
C ASN A 206 -9.30 10.47 -18.69
N LEU A 207 -8.43 11.47 -18.53
CA LEU A 207 -8.71 12.63 -17.70
C LEU A 207 -9.50 13.66 -18.50
N SER A 208 -10.51 14.26 -17.88
CA SER A 208 -11.31 15.33 -18.52
C SER A 208 -11.27 16.66 -17.78
N GLN A 209 -10.91 16.64 -16.49
CA GLN A 209 -10.89 17.82 -15.65
C GLN A 209 -9.70 17.79 -14.69
N LEU A 210 -9.23 18.97 -14.31
CA LEU A 210 -8.24 19.18 -13.26
C LEU A 210 -8.83 20.08 -12.16
N ILE A 211 -8.60 19.71 -10.90
CA ILE A 211 -8.84 20.54 -9.74
C ILE A 211 -7.51 21.20 -9.35
N LEU A 212 -7.41 22.52 -9.45
CA LEU A 212 -6.20 23.29 -9.13
C LEU A 212 -6.51 24.33 -8.06
N MET A 213 -5.55 24.55 -7.17
CA MET A 213 -5.71 25.41 -6.01
C MET A 213 -4.65 26.51 -5.92
N THR A 214 -3.39 26.20 -6.21
CA THR A 214 -2.32 27.20 -6.10
C THR A 214 -2.37 28.20 -7.25
N PRO A 215 -1.99 29.48 -7.03
CA PRO A 215 -1.91 30.47 -8.09
C PRO A 215 -1.00 30.03 -9.25
N GLU A 216 0.11 29.37 -8.96
CA GLU A 216 1.07 28.94 -9.97
C GLU A 216 0.51 27.84 -10.87
N ALA A 217 -0.15 26.82 -10.31
CA ALA A 217 -0.78 25.78 -11.10
C ALA A 217 -1.95 26.32 -11.94
N ARG A 218 -2.72 27.25 -11.38
CA ARG A 218 -3.79 27.94 -12.12
C ARG A 218 -3.23 28.75 -13.29
N GLU A 219 -2.22 29.59 -13.06
CA GLU A 219 -1.58 30.39 -14.11
C GLU A 219 -0.99 29.52 -15.22
N ALA A 220 -0.35 28.39 -14.85
CA ALA A 220 0.18 27.43 -15.82
C ALA A 220 -0.89 26.91 -16.78
N VAL A 221 -2.04 26.51 -16.23
CA VAL A 221 -3.12 25.89 -16.99
C VAL A 221 -3.98 26.93 -17.71
N GLU A 222 -4.22 28.10 -17.11
CA GLU A 222 -4.93 29.22 -17.75
C GLU A 222 -4.15 29.81 -18.93
N GLY A 223 -2.82 29.73 -18.91
CA GLY A 223 -1.97 30.14 -20.03
C GLY A 223 -2.00 29.19 -21.24
N SER A 224 -2.57 27.99 -21.09
CA SER A 224 -2.61 26.97 -22.14
C SER A 224 -3.94 26.98 -22.90
N SER A 225 -3.89 26.83 -24.23
CA SER A 225 -5.10 26.74 -25.07
C SER A 225 -5.88 25.44 -24.91
N HIS A 226 -5.30 24.42 -24.26
CA HIS A 226 -5.91 23.10 -24.06
C HIS A 226 -6.97 23.09 -22.95
N PHE A 227 -7.02 24.15 -22.14
CA PHE A 227 -7.84 24.17 -20.93
C PHE A 227 -8.81 25.33 -20.88
N LYS A 228 -9.97 25.07 -20.27
CA LYS A 228 -10.98 26.08 -19.98
C LYS A 228 -11.43 25.99 -18.54
N LYS A 229 -11.41 27.10 -17.82
CA LYS A 229 -11.99 27.18 -16.48
C LYS A 229 -13.51 26.98 -16.54
N GLU A 230 -14.03 26.03 -15.77
CA GLU A 230 -15.46 25.73 -15.69
C GLU A 230 -16.12 26.30 -14.44
N ALA A 231 -15.43 26.23 -13.29
CA ALA A 231 -15.98 26.64 -12.00
C ALA A 231 -14.89 27.01 -10.99
N GLU A 232 -15.27 27.76 -9.97
CA GLU A 232 -14.43 28.11 -8.82
C GLU A 232 -15.26 28.15 -7.54
N PHE A 233 -14.75 27.54 -6.47
CA PHE A 233 -15.36 27.42 -5.15
C PHE A 233 -14.27 27.66 -4.09
N GLY A 234 -14.16 28.88 -3.58
CA GLY A 234 -13.04 29.26 -2.70
C GLY A 234 -11.69 29.04 -3.40
N ASP A 235 -10.79 28.28 -2.77
CA ASP A 235 -9.50 27.94 -3.38
C ASP A 235 -9.58 26.77 -4.39
N ILE A 236 -10.75 26.18 -4.62
CA ILE A 236 -10.92 25.06 -5.56
C ILE A 236 -11.32 25.61 -6.93
N ALA A 237 -10.45 25.54 -7.93
CA ALA A 237 -10.77 25.86 -9.32
C ALA A 237 -10.78 24.59 -10.19
N ILE A 238 -11.81 24.45 -11.04
CA ILE A 238 -12.01 23.28 -11.89
C ILE A 238 -11.82 23.68 -13.36
N TYR A 239 -10.92 22.99 -14.04
CA TYR A 239 -10.57 23.23 -15.44
C TYR A 239 -10.93 22.02 -16.30
N ARG A 240 -11.60 22.25 -17.42
CA ARG A 240 -11.87 21.28 -18.48
C ARG A 240 -10.65 21.15 -19.39
N TYR A 241 -10.24 19.92 -19.67
CA TYR A 241 -9.40 19.59 -20.81
C TYR A 241 -10.27 19.45 -22.05
N MET A 242 -10.04 20.30 -23.06
CA MET A 242 -10.95 20.50 -24.18
C MET A 242 -10.89 19.37 -25.22
N GLU A 243 -9.76 18.67 -25.30
CA GLU A 243 -9.52 17.58 -26.25
C GLU A 243 -9.83 16.18 -25.69
N SER A 244 -10.39 16.10 -24.47
CA SER A 244 -10.78 14.83 -23.85
C SER A 244 -11.81 14.07 -24.69
N ASP A 245 -11.49 12.85 -25.11
CA ASP A 245 -12.41 11.96 -25.85
C ASP A 245 -13.37 11.16 -24.96
N GLY A 246 -13.07 11.13 -23.67
CA GLY A 246 -13.85 10.47 -22.63
C GLY A 246 -13.83 8.94 -22.67
N ARG A 247 -12.96 8.31 -23.47
CA ARG A 247 -13.01 6.85 -23.75
C ARG A 247 -12.06 6.08 -22.85
N TYR A 248 -12.58 5.03 -22.21
CA TYR A 248 -11.76 4.04 -21.49
C TYR A 248 -11.17 2.96 -22.39
N VAL A 249 -11.82 2.63 -23.49
CA VAL A 249 -11.31 1.69 -24.50
C VAL A 249 -11.19 2.42 -25.83
N ASP A 250 -10.01 2.37 -26.44
CA ASP A 250 -9.73 3.01 -27.72
C ASP A 250 -8.69 2.22 -28.52
N VAL A 251 -8.63 2.41 -29.84
CA VAL A 251 -7.57 1.82 -30.69
C VAL A 251 -6.42 2.81 -30.76
N PRO A 252 -5.18 2.50 -30.35
CA PRO A 252 -4.09 3.49 -30.34
C PRO A 252 -3.82 4.07 -31.74
N ARG A 253 -3.18 5.25 -31.81
CA ARG A 253 -2.89 5.90 -33.10
C ARG A 253 -1.85 5.12 -33.91
N ARG A 254 -0.86 4.56 -33.21
CA ARG A 254 0.23 3.77 -33.77
C ARG A 254 0.12 2.33 -33.32
N MET A 255 0.66 1.41 -34.12
CA MET A 255 0.79 0.00 -33.75
C MET A 255 1.70 -0.12 -32.51
N PRO A 256 1.23 -0.73 -31.41
CA PRO A 256 2.07 -1.00 -30.26
C PRO A 256 3.25 -1.91 -30.62
N LEU A 257 4.36 -1.72 -29.93
CA LEU A 257 5.59 -2.48 -30.13
C LEU A 257 5.69 -3.66 -29.16
N LEU A 258 6.36 -4.72 -29.58
CA LEU A 258 6.72 -5.83 -28.72
C LEU A 258 8.05 -5.55 -28.02
N TYR A 259 8.02 -5.37 -26.70
CA TYR A 259 9.18 -5.02 -25.91
C TYR A 259 9.95 -6.25 -25.42
N ARG A 260 11.25 -6.29 -25.65
CA ARG A 260 12.13 -7.44 -25.34
C ARG A 260 12.95 -7.28 -24.06
N GLY A 261 13.04 -6.07 -23.49
CA GLY A 261 13.78 -5.84 -22.25
C GLY A 261 13.20 -6.59 -21.06
N GLU A 262 14.08 -7.08 -20.18
CA GLU A 262 13.68 -7.87 -19.00
C GLU A 262 13.06 -7.00 -17.90
N ASP A 263 13.62 -5.82 -17.64
CA ASP A 263 13.11 -4.85 -16.64
C ASP A 263 12.16 -3.82 -17.25
N TRP A 264 11.17 -4.33 -17.98
CA TRP A 264 10.20 -3.52 -18.73
C TRP A 264 9.47 -2.47 -17.88
N VAL A 265 9.32 -2.71 -16.57
CA VAL A 265 8.64 -1.75 -15.68
C VAL A 265 9.48 -0.49 -15.58
N GLU A 266 10.78 -0.62 -15.33
CA GLU A 266 11.74 0.49 -15.25
C GLU A 266 11.85 1.24 -16.56
N ASP A 267 12.02 0.49 -17.65
CA ASP A 267 12.13 1.08 -18.99
C ASP A 267 10.87 1.85 -19.38
N PHE A 268 9.67 1.31 -19.07
CA PHE A 268 8.41 2.01 -19.31
C PHE A 268 8.31 3.29 -18.48
N TYR A 269 8.85 3.29 -17.26
CA TYR A 269 8.88 4.51 -16.44
C TYR A 269 9.85 5.55 -16.99
N GLN A 270 11.02 5.14 -17.48
CA GLN A 270 11.96 6.03 -18.17
C GLN A 270 11.32 6.68 -19.40
N TRP A 271 10.74 5.87 -20.31
CA TRP A 271 9.97 6.35 -21.47
C TRP A 271 8.88 7.35 -21.06
N TYR A 272 8.14 7.03 -20.00
CA TYR A 272 7.04 7.86 -19.51
C TYR A 272 7.51 9.24 -19.02
N ARG A 273 8.66 9.29 -18.34
CA ARG A 273 9.24 10.52 -17.80
C ARG A 273 9.82 11.42 -18.87
N GLU A 274 10.41 10.84 -19.91
CA GLU A 274 10.93 11.60 -21.03
C GLU A 274 9.81 12.32 -21.80
N GLY A 275 8.60 11.76 -21.79
CA GLY A 275 7.43 12.35 -22.43
C GLY A 275 7.52 12.41 -23.96
N ARG A 276 8.54 11.78 -24.55
CA ARG A 276 8.71 11.66 -26.01
C ARG A 276 8.03 10.39 -26.49
N HIS A 277 7.33 10.47 -27.62
CA HIS A 277 6.68 9.30 -28.25
C HIS A 277 5.70 8.57 -27.30
N LEU A 278 4.96 9.31 -26.47
CA LEU A 278 3.93 8.74 -25.58
C LEU A 278 2.77 8.05 -26.34
N ASP A 279 2.66 8.31 -27.64
CA ASP A 279 1.73 7.66 -28.57
C ASP A 279 2.22 6.30 -29.09
N LEU A 280 3.49 5.95 -28.86
CA LEU A 280 4.11 4.69 -29.25
C LEU A 280 4.16 3.74 -28.04
N LEU A 281 3.10 2.96 -27.89
CA LEU A 281 2.92 2.05 -26.76
C LEU A 281 3.76 0.78 -26.90
N MET A 282 4.12 0.17 -25.77
CA MET A 282 4.96 -1.02 -25.71
C MET A 282 4.32 -2.12 -24.88
N VAL A 283 4.43 -3.37 -25.35
CA VAL A 283 3.88 -4.57 -24.72
C VAL A 283 5.02 -5.54 -24.41
N PRO A 284 5.28 -5.92 -23.14
CA PRO A 284 6.34 -6.85 -22.82
C PRO A 284 6.11 -8.22 -23.46
N GLY A 285 7.06 -8.66 -24.29
CA GLY A 285 6.92 -9.85 -25.12
C GLY A 285 6.85 -11.16 -24.36
N SER A 286 7.19 -11.17 -23.07
CA SER A 286 7.04 -12.31 -22.15
C SER A 286 5.58 -12.59 -21.77
N TYR A 287 4.68 -11.62 -21.96
CA TYR A 287 3.25 -11.76 -21.69
C TYR A 287 2.44 -12.19 -22.93
N VAL A 288 2.97 -11.97 -24.13
CA VAL A 288 2.32 -12.32 -25.40
C VAL A 288 2.68 -13.75 -25.80
N ARG A 289 1.90 -14.72 -25.31
CA ARG A 289 2.11 -16.17 -25.54
C ARG A 289 1.43 -16.71 -26.80
N ASP A 290 0.37 -16.05 -27.25
CA ASP A 290 -0.38 -16.44 -28.44
C ASP A 290 0.37 -16.01 -29.70
N GLU A 291 0.55 -16.92 -30.65
CA GLU A 291 1.35 -16.69 -31.86
C GLU A 291 0.69 -15.68 -32.82
N GLU A 292 -0.65 -15.67 -32.89
CA GLU A 292 -1.39 -14.75 -33.73
C GLU A 292 -1.26 -13.32 -33.21
N ASP A 293 -1.46 -13.10 -31.91
CA ASP A 293 -1.25 -11.78 -31.28
C ASP A 293 0.21 -11.31 -31.36
N ARG A 294 1.15 -12.25 -31.25
CA ARG A 294 2.57 -11.94 -31.42
C ARG A 294 2.90 -11.49 -32.85
N THR A 295 2.22 -12.06 -33.85
CA THR A 295 2.36 -11.69 -35.26
C THR A 295 1.75 -10.31 -35.53
N VAL A 296 0.64 -9.96 -34.86
CA VAL A 296 0.07 -8.59 -34.94
C VAL A 296 1.07 -7.56 -34.40
N LEU A 297 1.79 -7.89 -33.32
CA LEU A 297 2.81 -7.05 -32.69
C LEU A 297 4.23 -7.30 -33.23
N ALA A 298 4.38 -7.49 -34.55
CA ALA A 298 5.65 -7.94 -35.13
C ALA A 298 6.86 -6.98 -34.94
N THR A 299 6.61 -5.69 -34.71
CA THR A 299 7.72 -4.71 -34.55
C THR A 299 8.27 -4.78 -33.14
N GLU A 300 9.56 -5.12 -33.03
CA GLU A 300 10.23 -5.29 -31.74
C GLU A 300 11.00 -4.04 -31.31
N ALA A 301 11.04 -3.80 -29.99
CA ALA A 301 11.90 -2.81 -29.35
C ALA A 301 12.71 -3.49 -28.23
N VAL A 302 14.01 -3.22 -28.17
CA VAL A 302 14.92 -3.82 -27.18
C VAL A 302 15.21 -2.86 -26.03
N ASN A 303 15.29 -1.56 -26.31
CA ASN A 303 15.43 -0.50 -25.32
C ASN A 303 14.53 0.69 -25.69
N VAL A 304 14.30 1.58 -24.73
CA VAL A 304 13.44 2.77 -24.90
C VAL A 304 14.14 3.94 -25.59
N GLU A 305 15.48 3.95 -25.61
CA GLU A 305 16.29 5.01 -26.23
C GLU A 305 16.17 4.98 -27.77
N GLU A 306 15.98 3.80 -28.36
CA GLU A 306 15.88 3.61 -29.81
C GLU A 306 14.50 3.92 -30.40
N LEU A 307 13.48 4.21 -29.57
CA LEU A 307 12.09 4.42 -30.01
C LEU A 307 11.95 5.49 -31.09
N GLY A 308 12.77 6.55 -31.04
CA GLY A 308 12.75 7.64 -32.03
C GLY A 308 13.18 7.20 -33.44
N SER A 309 13.88 6.07 -33.56
CA SER A 309 14.33 5.52 -34.84
C SER A 309 13.38 4.47 -35.42
N LEU A 310 12.49 3.92 -34.58
CA LEU A 310 11.58 2.86 -34.96
C LEU A 310 10.40 3.41 -35.78
N ARG A 311 10.12 2.75 -36.90
CA ARG A 311 8.91 3.00 -37.68
C ARG A 311 7.79 2.13 -37.12
N SER A 312 6.71 2.77 -36.66
CA SER A 312 5.47 2.11 -36.31
C SER A 312 4.35 2.59 -37.21
N ASP A 313 3.56 1.64 -37.71
CA ASP A 313 2.45 1.88 -38.63
C ASP A 313 1.31 2.64 -37.95
N LEU A 314 0.65 3.50 -38.72
CA LEU A 314 -0.58 4.16 -38.28
C LEU A 314 -1.76 3.19 -38.39
N LEU A 315 -2.53 3.06 -37.31
CA LEU A 315 -3.71 2.21 -37.29
C LEU A 315 -4.90 2.90 -37.97
N ASP A 316 -5.66 2.16 -38.79
CA ASP A 316 -6.86 2.69 -39.47
C ASP A 316 -8.04 2.85 -38.51
N ARG A 317 -8.11 4.04 -37.91
CA ARG A 317 -9.17 4.45 -36.98
C ARG A 317 -10.42 5.03 -37.65
N ARG A 318 -10.50 5.05 -38.99
CA ARG A 318 -11.67 5.60 -39.69
C ARG A 318 -12.94 4.80 -39.36
N GLY A 319 -14.00 5.51 -38.99
CA GLY A 319 -15.27 4.90 -38.61
C GLY A 319 -15.22 4.04 -37.34
N LEU A 320 -14.21 4.22 -36.47
CA LEU A 320 -14.09 3.49 -35.21
C LEU A 320 -15.31 3.74 -34.32
N ARG A 321 -15.96 2.64 -33.93
CA ARG A 321 -17.06 2.61 -32.96
C ARG A 321 -16.71 1.61 -31.87
N VAL A 322 -16.58 2.13 -30.65
CA VAL A 322 -16.35 1.35 -29.44
C VAL A 322 -17.35 1.82 -28.40
N GLU A 323 -18.20 0.91 -27.95
CA GLU A 323 -19.13 1.14 -26.84
C GLU A 323 -18.58 0.40 -25.62
N THR A 324 -18.45 1.09 -24.50
CA THR A 324 -17.77 0.56 -23.31
C THR A 324 -18.67 0.63 -22.09
N ARG A 325 -18.65 -0.41 -21.27
CA ARG A 325 -19.31 -0.47 -19.97
C ARG A 325 -18.34 -1.00 -18.92
N LEU A 326 -18.05 -0.17 -17.94
CA LEU A 326 -17.23 -0.52 -16.77
C LEU A 326 -18.13 -0.81 -15.58
N GLU A 327 -17.76 -1.85 -14.86
CA GLU A 327 -18.23 -2.27 -13.55
C GLU A 327 -16.99 -2.56 -12.67
N HIS A 328 -17.15 -2.66 -11.35
CA HIS A 328 -16.03 -2.75 -10.42
C HIS A 328 -15.02 -3.87 -10.76
N HIS A 329 -15.50 -5.04 -11.18
CA HIS A 329 -14.67 -6.21 -11.50
C HIS A 329 -14.89 -6.71 -12.94
N ARG A 330 -15.49 -5.89 -13.81
CA ARG A 330 -15.86 -6.29 -15.17
C ARG A 330 -15.78 -5.10 -16.11
N ILE A 331 -15.16 -5.31 -17.28
CA ILE A 331 -15.09 -4.31 -18.35
C ILE A 331 -15.63 -4.99 -19.59
N GLU A 332 -16.68 -4.44 -20.17
CA GLU A 332 -17.33 -4.93 -21.37
C GLU A 332 -17.19 -3.89 -22.47
N PHE A 333 -16.86 -4.30 -23.69
CA PHE A 333 -16.93 -3.41 -24.83
C PHE A 333 -17.31 -4.12 -26.12
N THR A 334 -17.97 -3.39 -27.00
CA THR A 334 -18.29 -3.82 -28.36
C THR A 334 -17.55 -2.94 -29.36
N THR A 335 -16.89 -3.55 -30.35
CA THR A 335 -16.06 -2.86 -31.34
C THR A 335 -16.33 -3.33 -32.77
N ASN A 336 -16.17 -2.42 -33.73
CA ASN A 336 -16.22 -2.75 -35.17
C ASN A 336 -14.84 -2.96 -35.80
N LYS A 337 -13.74 -2.90 -35.03
CA LYS A 337 -12.36 -3.02 -35.51
C LYS A 337 -11.65 -4.24 -34.90
N MET A 338 -12.18 -5.43 -35.13
CA MET A 338 -11.56 -6.69 -34.70
C MET A 338 -10.16 -6.87 -35.31
N GLY A 339 -9.27 -7.59 -34.63
CA GLY A 339 -7.88 -7.81 -35.02
C GLY A 339 -6.97 -6.61 -34.81
N LEU A 340 -7.50 -5.41 -34.52
CA LEU A 340 -6.69 -4.26 -34.14
C LEU A 340 -6.49 -4.21 -32.61
N PRO A 341 -5.31 -3.78 -32.13
CA PRO A 341 -5.08 -3.59 -30.71
C PRO A 341 -6.04 -2.56 -30.09
N HIS A 342 -6.61 -2.87 -28.93
CA HIS A 342 -7.44 -1.97 -28.13
C HIS A 342 -6.76 -1.69 -26.79
N LEU A 343 -6.45 -0.42 -26.56
CA LEU A 343 -5.95 0.10 -25.29
C LEU A 343 -7.12 0.24 -24.32
N ILE A 344 -7.00 -0.36 -23.15
CA ILE A 344 -7.92 -0.21 -22.04
C ILE A 344 -7.21 0.65 -20.98
N LYS A 345 -7.70 1.87 -20.77
CA LYS A 345 -7.16 2.90 -19.85
C LYS A 345 -7.47 2.58 -18.37
N VAL A 346 -7.22 1.35 -17.96
CA VAL A 346 -7.32 0.79 -16.60
C VAL A 346 -6.04 0.01 -16.32
N SER A 347 -5.52 0.11 -15.09
CA SER A 347 -4.25 -0.52 -14.72
C SER A 347 -4.28 -2.04 -14.90
N TYR A 348 -3.20 -2.58 -15.47
CA TYR A 348 -3.02 -4.02 -15.62
C TYR A 348 -2.74 -4.69 -14.27
N TYR A 349 -3.36 -5.85 -14.10
CA TYR A 349 -3.09 -6.82 -13.05
C TYR A 349 -3.23 -8.23 -13.65
N PRO A 350 -2.43 -9.21 -13.19
CA PRO A 350 -2.47 -10.58 -13.72
C PRO A 350 -3.79 -11.31 -13.46
N ASN A 351 -4.65 -10.75 -12.61
CA ASN A 351 -5.96 -11.28 -12.25
C ASN A 351 -7.02 -11.08 -13.35
N TRP A 352 -6.78 -10.19 -14.33
CA TRP A 352 -7.70 -9.95 -15.43
C TRP A 352 -7.75 -11.14 -16.41
N LYS A 353 -8.95 -11.57 -16.73
CA LYS A 353 -9.25 -12.60 -17.74
C LYS A 353 -10.11 -11.99 -18.83
N VAL A 354 -10.06 -12.52 -20.05
CA VAL A 354 -10.82 -12.00 -21.19
C VAL A 354 -11.59 -13.10 -21.91
N GLN A 355 -12.76 -12.74 -22.41
CA GLN A 355 -13.56 -13.48 -23.40
C GLN A 355 -13.69 -12.62 -24.65
N GLY A 356 -13.63 -13.24 -25.84
CA GLY A 356 -13.61 -12.53 -27.13
C GLY A 356 -12.22 -12.06 -27.59
N ALA A 357 -11.14 -12.46 -26.90
CA ALA A 357 -9.75 -12.21 -27.25
C ALA A 357 -8.82 -13.30 -26.66
N ASN A 358 -7.57 -13.38 -27.13
CA ASN A 358 -6.62 -14.42 -26.71
C ASN A 358 -5.92 -14.11 -25.38
N GLY A 359 -5.82 -12.83 -24.98
CA GLY A 359 -5.19 -12.43 -23.73
C GLY A 359 -5.41 -10.97 -23.33
N VAL A 360 -5.05 -10.66 -22.08
CA VAL A 360 -4.93 -9.30 -21.56
C VAL A 360 -3.45 -9.05 -21.29
N TYR A 361 -2.86 -8.07 -21.98
CA TYR A 361 -1.44 -7.80 -21.92
C TYR A 361 -1.15 -6.50 -21.17
N PRO A 362 -0.09 -6.44 -20.34
CA PRO A 362 0.40 -5.16 -19.86
C PRO A 362 0.87 -4.31 -21.05
N VAL A 363 0.55 -3.02 -21.03
CA VAL A 363 1.05 -2.05 -22.02
C VAL A 363 1.51 -0.80 -21.31
N SER A 364 2.56 -0.15 -21.83
CA SER A 364 3.07 1.11 -21.27
C SER A 364 1.95 2.17 -21.16
N PRO A 365 1.92 3.00 -20.10
CA PRO A 365 2.82 2.99 -18.94
C PRO A 365 2.60 1.82 -17.96
N HIS A 366 1.36 1.37 -17.79
CA HIS A 366 0.98 0.22 -16.95
C HIS A 366 -0.50 -0.18 -17.16
N LEU A 367 -1.03 0.10 -18.35
CA LEU A 367 -2.42 -0.11 -18.74
C LEU A 367 -2.59 -1.52 -19.33
N MET A 368 -3.77 -1.81 -19.89
CA MET A 368 -4.04 -3.09 -20.54
C MET A 368 -4.20 -2.95 -22.04
N LEU A 369 -3.71 -3.94 -22.79
CA LEU A 369 -3.95 -4.10 -24.21
C LEU A 369 -4.68 -5.43 -24.46
N VAL A 370 -5.67 -5.40 -25.34
CA VAL A 370 -6.41 -6.57 -25.82
C VAL A 370 -6.52 -6.51 -27.33
N ILE A 371 -6.43 -7.64 -28.02
CA ILE A 371 -6.64 -7.75 -29.47
C ILE A 371 -7.94 -8.56 -29.69
N PRO A 372 -9.08 -7.90 -30.01
CA PRO A 372 -10.36 -8.57 -30.14
C PRO A 372 -10.42 -9.55 -31.31
N ARG A 373 -10.93 -10.76 -31.05
CA ARG A 373 -11.29 -11.78 -32.05
C ARG A 373 -12.78 -11.80 -32.34
N GLU A 374 -13.58 -11.33 -31.39
CA GLU A 374 -15.02 -11.18 -31.50
C GLU A 374 -15.41 -9.70 -31.39
N PRO A 375 -16.59 -9.29 -31.92
CA PRO A 375 -17.07 -7.92 -31.78
C PRO A 375 -17.31 -7.54 -30.32
N HIS A 376 -17.68 -8.51 -29.49
CA HIS A 376 -18.04 -8.34 -28.10
C HIS A 376 -16.95 -8.92 -27.20
N VAL A 377 -16.37 -8.10 -26.33
CA VAL A 377 -15.25 -8.49 -25.47
C VAL A 377 -15.59 -8.20 -24.01
N VAL A 378 -15.33 -9.18 -23.15
CA VAL A 378 -15.61 -9.08 -21.70
C VAL A 378 -14.34 -9.42 -20.93
N LEU A 379 -13.84 -8.45 -20.16
CA LEU A 379 -12.78 -8.64 -19.18
C LEU A 379 -13.40 -8.83 -17.80
N THR A 380 -12.91 -9.80 -17.04
CA THR A 380 -13.35 -10.08 -15.66
C THR A 380 -12.16 -10.17 -14.72
N TYR A 381 -12.27 -9.53 -13.55
CA TYR A 381 -11.25 -9.59 -12.51
C TYR A 381 -11.47 -10.86 -11.67
N GLY A 382 -10.55 -11.82 -11.78
CA GLY A 382 -10.61 -13.09 -11.06
C GLY A 382 -9.69 -13.17 -9.85
N SER A 383 -9.73 -14.29 -9.14
CA SER A 383 -8.73 -14.63 -8.12
C SER A 383 -7.48 -15.24 -8.74
N ASN A 384 -6.34 -15.05 -8.08
CA ASN A 384 -5.08 -15.71 -8.42
C ASN A 384 -4.80 -16.93 -7.50
N PRO A 385 -3.88 -17.83 -7.88
CA PRO A 385 -3.56 -19.01 -7.06
C PRO A 385 -3.04 -18.66 -5.66
N TRP A 386 -2.34 -17.54 -5.49
CA TRP A 386 -1.78 -17.10 -4.20
C TRP A 386 -2.87 -16.64 -3.23
N GLU A 387 -3.87 -15.91 -3.72
CA GLU A 387 -5.07 -15.55 -2.97
C GLU A 387 -5.80 -16.81 -2.50
N MET A 388 -5.97 -17.79 -3.40
CA MET A 388 -6.60 -19.07 -3.07
C MET A 388 -5.82 -19.84 -2.00
N ILE A 389 -4.50 -19.98 -2.17
CA ILE A 389 -3.62 -20.63 -1.18
C ILE A 389 -3.70 -19.92 0.17
N SER A 390 -3.63 -18.59 0.17
CA SER A 390 -3.70 -17.78 1.40
C SER A 390 -5.03 -17.96 2.11
N SER A 391 -6.15 -17.95 1.38
CA SER A 391 -7.48 -18.16 1.94
C SER A 391 -7.64 -19.56 2.51
N VAL A 392 -7.07 -20.58 1.85
CA VAL A 392 -7.04 -21.95 2.37
C VAL A 392 -6.22 -22.03 3.67
N ILE A 393 -5.03 -21.42 3.71
CA ILE A 393 -4.18 -21.38 4.92
C ILE A 393 -4.90 -20.66 6.06
N THR A 394 -5.54 -19.52 5.79
CA THR A 394 -6.32 -18.77 6.77
C THR A 394 -7.49 -19.60 7.29
N GLY A 395 -8.22 -20.28 6.40
CA GLY A 395 -9.31 -21.17 6.76
C GLY A 395 -8.86 -22.33 7.66
N ILE A 396 -7.78 -23.02 7.29
CA ILE A 396 -7.18 -24.10 8.10
C ILE A 396 -6.73 -23.56 9.46
N THR A 397 -6.07 -22.41 9.50
CA THR A 397 -5.60 -21.79 10.74
C THR A 397 -6.77 -21.47 11.67
N LEU A 398 -7.85 -20.89 11.13
CA LEU A 398 -9.05 -20.57 11.89
C LEU A 398 -9.71 -21.85 12.45
N LEU A 399 -9.82 -22.90 11.63
CA LEU A 399 -10.34 -24.20 12.05
C LEU A 399 -9.50 -24.82 13.17
N LEU A 400 -8.17 -24.74 13.09
CA LEU A 400 -7.26 -25.21 14.14
C LEU A 400 -7.45 -24.41 15.44
N LEU A 401 -7.56 -23.08 15.36
CA LEU A 401 -7.82 -22.23 16.53
C LEU A 401 -9.16 -22.55 17.18
N LEU A 402 -10.22 -22.75 16.38
CA LEU A 402 -11.53 -23.16 16.86
C LEU A 402 -11.50 -24.56 17.49
N ALA A 403 -10.78 -25.52 16.91
CA ALA A 403 -10.60 -26.86 17.46
C ALA A 403 -9.85 -26.83 18.80
N LEU A 404 -8.81 -26.00 18.93
CA LEU A 404 -8.06 -25.81 20.18
C LEU A 404 -8.91 -25.13 21.26
N ALA A 405 -9.68 -24.11 20.89
CA ALA A 405 -10.62 -23.44 21.80
C ALA A 405 -11.71 -24.43 22.27
N GLY A 406 -12.31 -25.18 21.34
CA GLY A 406 -13.30 -26.21 21.63
C GLY A 406 -12.78 -27.31 22.55
N ARG A 407 -11.55 -27.80 22.32
CA ARG A 407 -10.88 -28.77 23.21
C ARG A 407 -10.68 -28.20 24.62
N LYS A 408 -10.26 -26.94 24.76
CA LYS A 408 -10.11 -26.29 26.08
C LYS A 408 -11.44 -26.15 26.82
N ILE A 409 -12.52 -25.82 26.11
CA ILE A 409 -13.87 -25.73 26.66
C ILE A 409 -14.37 -27.11 27.12
N LEU A 410 -14.22 -28.14 26.29
CA LEU A 410 -14.61 -29.52 26.64
C LEU A 410 -13.80 -30.07 27.83
N HIS A 411 -12.50 -29.77 27.91
CA HIS A 411 -11.65 -30.16 29.04
C HIS A 411 -12.03 -29.42 30.33
N ARG A 412 -12.40 -28.13 30.26
CA ARG A 412 -12.93 -27.39 31.43
C ARG A 412 -14.27 -27.96 31.89
N ALA A 413 -15.18 -28.25 30.96
CA ALA A 413 -16.48 -28.87 31.26
C ALA A 413 -16.32 -30.25 31.93
N LYS A 414 -15.40 -31.09 31.45
CA LYS A 414 -15.10 -32.39 32.08
C LYS A 414 -14.49 -32.26 33.48
N ARG A 415 -13.63 -31.26 33.75
CA ARG A 415 -13.10 -31.02 35.11
C ARG A 415 -14.18 -30.56 36.10
N ILE A 416 -15.12 -29.72 35.64
CA ILE A 416 -16.25 -29.27 36.47
C ILE A 416 -17.17 -30.46 36.79
N GLY A 417 -17.42 -31.35 35.82
CA GLY A 417 -18.18 -32.59 36.05
C GLY A 417 -17.51 -33.57 37.03
N HIS A 418 -16.17 -33.71 37.00
CA HIS A 418 -15.45 -34.54 37.98
C HIS A 418 -15.43 -33.95 39.40
N SER A 419 -15.45 -32.62 39.53
CA SER A 419 -15.56 -31.94 40.84
C SER A 419 -16.97 -32.02 41.45
N ALA A 420 -18.01 -32.27 40.63
CA ALA A 420 -19.37 -32.48 41.11
C ALA A 420 -19.56 -33.91 41.64
N GLY A 421 -18.94 -34.92 41.02
CA GLY A 421 -19.01 -36.32 41.46
C GLY A 421 -18.34 -36.59 42.83
N SER A 422 -17.42 -35.74 43.28
CA SER A 422 -16.84 -35.84 44.63
C SER A 422 -17.73 -35.25 45.74
N LYS A 423 -18.81 -34.53 45.40
CA LYS A 423 -19.78 -33.99 46.38
C LYS A 423 -20.92 -34.97 46.70
N GLU A 424 -21.15 -35.99 45.88
CA GLU A 424 -22.18 -37.01 46.14
C GLU A 424 -21.80 -38.02 47.23
N VAL A 425 -20.50 -38.15 47.56
CA VAL A 425 -20.06 -39.02 48.69
C VAL A 425 -20.33 -38.37 50.05
N PHE A 426 -20.36 -37.03 50.13
CA PHE A 426 -20.64 -36.30 51.38
C PHE A 426 -22.14 -36.13 51.69
N THR A 427 -23.04 -36.44 50.75
CA THR A 427 -24.50 -36.26 50.92
C THR A 427 -25.23 -37.54 51.34
N ALA A 428 -24.59 -38.72 51.25
CA ALA A 428 -25.14 -39.98 51.74
C ALA A 428 -25.16 -40.08 53.29
N GLU A 429 -24.32 -39.31 53.98
CA GLU A 429 -24.24 -39.29 55.44
C GLU A 429 -25.29 -38.35 56.07
N ALA A 430 -25.75 -37.35 55.33
CA ALA A 430 -26.74 -36.36 55.80
C ALA A 430 -28.21 -36.83 55.65
N GLN A 431 -28.51 -37.79 54.77
CA GLN A 431 -29.88 -38.29 54.56
C GLN A 431 -30.33 -39.36 55.57
N ARG A 432 -29.43 -39.84 56.44
CA ARG A 432 -29.79 -40.81 57.49
C ARG A 432 -30.46 -40.14 58.69
N THR A 433 -30.24 -38.84 58.89
CA THR A 433 -30.72 -38.07 60.05
C THR A 433 -32.12 -37.47 59.86
N GLN A 434 -32.71 -37.56 58.67
CA GLN A 434 -33.96 -36.86 58.31
C GLN A 434 -35.19 -37.78 58.18
N ARG A 435 -35.04 -39.09 58.45
CA ARG A 435 -36.14 -40.08 58.45
C ARG A 435 -36.85 -40.26 59.81
N GLU A 436 -36.45 -39.54 60.86
CA GLU A 436 -37.06 -39.65 62.18
C GLU A 436 -38.17 -38.61 62.48
N ILE A 437 -38.44 -37.67 61.58
CA ILE A 437 -39.37 -36.56 61.85
C ILE A 437 -40.33 -36.37 60.66
N SER A 438 -41.45 -37.10 60.63
CA SER A 438 -42.71 -36.72 59.91
C SER A 438 -43.74 -37.86 59.80
N PHE A 439 -43.75 -38.82 60.73
CA PHE A 439 -44.99 -39.55 61.06
C PHE A 439 -45.81 -38.65 61.98
N LEU A 440 -46.79 -37.90 61.47
CA LEU A 440 -47.98 -37.45 62.19
C LEU A 440 -48.89 -36.57 61.30
N SER A 441 -50.17 -36.95 61.29
CA SER A 441 -51.37 -36.23 60.83
C SER A 441 -51.84 -36.43 59.39
N ASP A 442 -52.88 -37.28 59.29
CA ASP A 442 -53.82 -37.46 58.19
C ASP A 442 -55.23 -37.05 58.70
N GLY A 443 -56.08 -36.52 57.81
CA GLY A 443 -57.55 -36.52 57.95
C GLY A 443 -58.31 -35.19 58.11
N ARG A 444 -59.07 -34.77 57.08
CA ARG A 444 -60.57 -34.82 57.01
C ARG A 444 -61.19 -34.03 55.83
N ARG A 445 -62.33 -34.58 55.35
CA ARG A 445 -63.26 -34.22 54.24
C ARG A 445 -64.23 -33.06 54.56
N ARG A 446 -64.87 -32.40 53.56
CA ARG A 446 -66.25 -32.68 52.98
C ARG A 446 -66.76 -31.59 52.00
N GLN A 447 -67.81 -31.97 51.23
CA GLN A 447 -68.39 -31.45 49.96
C GLN A 447 -69.49 -30.35 50.08
N THR A 448 -69.89 -29.73 48.95
CA THR A 448 -71.29 -29.55 48.42
C THR A 448 -71.28 -28.81 47.03
N LYS A 449 -72.40 -28.64 46.31
CA LYS A 449 -72.98 -29.41 45.16
C LYS A 449 -73.83 -28.46 44.26
N THR A 450 -74.34 -28.95 43.10
CA THR A 450 -75.43 -28.43 42.18
C THR A 450 -75.01 -27.58 40.96
N ASN A 451 -75.57 -27.66 39.73
CA ASN A 451 -76.31 -28.66 38.90
C ASN A 451 -76.43 -28.11 37.42
N CYS A 452 -76.51 -29.00 36.41
CA CYS A 452 -76.58 -28.79 34.93
C CYS A 452 -77.99 -28.42 34.38
N PRO A 453 -78.36 -28.38 33.06
CA PRO A 453 -78.25 -29.47 32.05
C PRO A 453 -78.18 -29.00 30.54
N PRO A 454 -78.53 -29.80 29.48
CA PRO A 454 -77.55 -30.53 28.65
C PRO A 454 -77.74 -30.42 27.11
N GLY A 455 -76.83 -31.03 26.34
CA GLY A 455 -76.97 -31.30 24.90
C GLY A 455 -75.89 -32.29 24.44
N HIS A 456 -76.31 -33.53 24.21
CA HIS A 456 -75.51 -34.77 24.07
C HIS A 456 -74.82 -34.99 22.72
N GLY A 457 -73.79 -35.84 22.75
CA GLY A 457 -73.25 -36.55 21.59
C GLY A 457 -71.95 -37.34 21.84
N ASP A 458 -71.95 -38.19 22.88
CA ASP A 458 -71.15 -39.41 23.20
C ASP A 458 -70.09 -39.94 22.20
N GLU A 459 -69.10 -40.76 22.59
CA GLU A 459 -68.32 -40.99 23.80
C GLU A 459 -67.28 -42.08 23.42
N SER A 460 -66.14 -42.05 24.11
CA SER A 460 -65.17 -43.11 24.46
C SER A 460 -65.13 -44.48 23.74
N ASN A 461 -63.91 -44.92 23.38
CA ASN A 461 -63.16 -46.03 24.01
C ASN A 461 -62.08 -46.58 23.07
N CYS A 462 -60.88 -46.89 23.58
CA CYS A 462 -60.41 -48.28 23.52
C CYS A 462 -59.13 -48.50 24.34
N SER A 463 -59.19 -49.51 25.22
CA SER A 463 -58.04 -50.21 25.78
C SER A 463 -57.97 -51.63 25.19
N ARG A 464 -56.78 -52.23 25.28
CA ARG A 464 -56.45 -53.67 25.21
C ARG A 464 -56.36 -54.41 23.84
N LYS A 465 -55.11 -54.85 23.60
CA LYS A 465 -54.64 -56.21 23.31
C LYS A 465 -55.07 -56.95 22.02
N ALA A 466 -54.02 -57.19 21.21
CA ALA A 466 -53.50 -58.49 20.74
C ALA A 466 -53.92 -59.04 19.37
N ARG A 467 -52.94 -59.77 18.80
CA ARG A 467 -52.92 -60.69 17.63
C ARG A 467 -52.74 -60.04 16.25
N MET A 468 -52.06 -60.63 15.27
CA MET A 468 -50.99 -61.66 15.17
C MET A 468 -50.76 -61.88 13.65
N PHE A 469 -49.53 -62.20 13.26
CA PHE A 469 -49.14 -63.09 12.14
C PHE A 469 -49.26 -62.68 10.64
N PHE A 470 -48.10 -62.56 9.97
CA PHE A 470 -47.44 -63.47 8.97
C PHE A 470 -46.42 -62.60 8.20
N GLN A 471 -45.26 -63.00 7.66
CA GLN A 471 -44.29 -64.12 7.78
C GLN A 471 -43.23 -63.83 6.68
N TRP A 472 -41.94 -64.13 6.93
CA TRP A 472 -41.02 -64.95 6.12
C TRP A 472 -39.60 -64.80 6.70
N ARG A 473 -39.10 -65.80 7.47
CA ARG A 473 -38.12 -66.89 7.10
C ARG A 473 -36.73 -66.36 6.66
N HIS A 474 -35.55 -66.88 7.03
CA HIS A 474 -35.02 -67.83 8.02
C HIS A 474 -33.46 -67.78 7.93
N LEU A 475 -32.74 -67.62 9.07
CA LEU A 475 -31.43 -68.21 9.54
C LEU A 475 -30.14 -68.23 8.67
N PRO A 476 -28.89 -68.41 9.21
CA PRO A 476 -28.35 -68.43 10.61
C PRO A 476 -27.08 -67.50 10.81
N PRO A 477 -26.41 -67.49 11.98
CA PRO A 477 -25.43 -66.47 12.37
C PRO A 477 -23.95 -66.87 12.13
N LEU A 478 -23.09 -65.88 11.86
CA LEU A 478 -21.63 -66.03 11.91
C LEU A 478 -20.98 -64.94 12.77
N GLU A 479 -20.25 -65.39 13.78
CA GLU A 479 -19.43 -64.63 14.72
C GLU A 479 -18.18 -63.99 14.08
N LYS A 480 -17.73 -62.91 14.72
CA LYS A 480 -16.34 -62.43 14.88
C LYS A 480 -15.52 -62.05 13.63
N ASN A 481 -15.49 -60.74 13.34
CA ASN A 481 -14.30 -59.87 13.52
C ASN A 481 -14.54 -58.52 12.82
N ARG A 482 -14.96 -57.49 13.57
CA ARG A 482 -14.82 -56.09 13.14
C ARG A 482 -13.59 -55.50 13.84
N PRO A 483 -12.63 -54.88 13.12
CA PRO A 483 -11.52 -54.20 13.77
C PRO A 483 -12.07 -53.02 14.57
N SER A 484 -11.68 -52.93 15.84
CA SER A 484 -12.10 -51.84 16.72
C SER A 484 -11.63 -50.49 16.18
N LEU A 485 -12.49 -49.47 16.28
CA LEU A 485 -12.23 -48.05 15.98
C LEU A 485 -11.05 -47.41 16.78
N ARG A 486 -10.26 -48.21 17.50
CA ARG A 486 -9.01 -47.79 18.14
C ARG A 486 -7.78 -47.91 17.20
N SER A 487 -7.80 -48.77 16.18
CA SER A 487 -6.64 -48.95 15.28
C SER A 487 -6.52 -47.85 14.20
N LEU A 488 -7.62 -47.20 13.82
CA LEU A 488 -7.61 -46.09 12.84
C LEU A 488 -7.22 -44.73 13.45
N ARG A 489 -7.19 -44.59 14.77
CA ARG A 489 -6.66 -43.38 15.44
C ARG A 489 -5.13 -43.33 15.51
N LEU A 490 -4.45 -44.46 15.31
CA LEU A 490 -2.99 -44.56 15.46
C LEU A 490 -2.21 -44.43 14.14
N CYS A 491 -2.86 -44.44 12.97
CA CYS A 491 -2.17 -44.32 11.67
C CYS A 491 -2.15 -42.89 11.10
N GLY A 492 -3.12 -42.04 11.43
CA GLY A 492 -3.16 -40.64 10.95
C GLY A 492 -2.35 -39.66 11.82
N GLU A 493 -2.28 -39.90 13.13
CA GLU A 493 -1.51 -39.06 14.05
C GLU A 493 0.00 -39.35 13.97
N SER A 494 0.39 -40.57 13.60
CA SER A 494 1.81 -40.97 13.54
C SER A 494 2.52 -40.51 12.27
N PHE A 495 1.86 -40.37 11.12
CA PHE A 495 2.54 -40.04 9.87
C PHE A 495 2.93 -38.56 9.74
N LEU A 496 2.11 -37.64 10.27
CA LEU A 496 2.43 -36.19 10.30
C LEU A 496 3.30 -35.79 11.51
N PHE A 497 3.21 -36.49 12.65
CA PHE A 497 4.09 -36.24 13.79
C PHE A 497 5.46 -36.94 13.66
N SER A 498 5.55 -38.10 13.00
CA SER A 498 6.83 -38.82 12.85
C SER A 498 7.83 -38.08 11.96
N TRP A 499 7.37 -37.30 10.97
CA TRP A 499 8.26 -36.45 10.16
C TRP A 499 8.86 -35.29 10.97
N MET A 500 8.19 -34.88 12.05
CA MET A 500 8.61 -33.80 12.94
C MET A 500 9.32 -34.30 14.21
N ASP A 501 9.62 -35.59 14.40
CA ASP A 501 10.19 -36.10 15.67
C ASP A 501 11.72 -36.23 15.69
N HIS A 502 12.40 -35.81 14.62
CA HIS A 502 13.85 -35.68 14.65
C HIS A 502 14.26 -34.32 15.23
N SER A 503 14.68 -34.31 16.49
CA SER A 503 15.30 -33.16 17.16
C SER A 503 16.40 -32.49 16.31
N ARG A 504 17.14 -33.28 15.52
CA ARG A 504 18.15 -32.80 14.55
C ARG A 504 17.54 -32.05 13.37
N VAL A 505 16.41 -32.49 12.82
CA VAL A 505 15.72 -31.80 11.71
C VAL A 505 15.12 -30.50 12.22
N ARG A 506 14.52 -30.49 13.42
CA ARG A 506 14.03 -29.26 14.07
C ARG A 506 15.16 -28.27 14.33
N LEU A 507 16.31 -28.73 14.86
CA LEU A 507 17.47 -27.86 15.06
C LEU A 507 18.01 -27.32 13.72
N SER A 508 18.08 -28.16 12.69
CA SER A 508 18.59 -27.76 11.37
C SER A 508 17.68 -26.73 10.70
N LEU A 509 16.36 -26.94 10.76
CA LEU A 509 15.37 -25.99 10.26
C LEU A 509 15.38 -24.68 11.06
N ALA A 510 15.49 -24.76 12.39
CA ALA A 510 15.60 -23.57 13.23
C ALA A 510 16.90 -22.79 12.94
N ALA A 511 18.03 -23.47 12.78
CA ALA A 511 19.29 -22.85 12.40
C ALA A 511 19.20 -22.18 11.03
N LEU A 512 18.59 -22.84 10.04
CA LEU A 512 18.39 -22.29 8.70
C LEU A 512 17.47 -21.05 8.72
N LEU A 513 16.40 -21.08 9.51
CA LEU A 513 15.52 -19.92 9.72
C LEU A 513 16.24 -18.75 10.39
N LEU A 514 17.05 -19.02 11.41
CA LEU A 514 17.85 -17.99 12.09
C LEU A 514 18.93 -17.40 11.18
N LEU A 515 19.58 -18.21 10.35
CA LEU A 515 20.54 -17.75 9.35
C LEU A 515 19.87 -16.90 8.27
N ALA A 516 18.70 -17.33 7.77
CA ALA A 516 17.92 -16.55 6.81
C ALA A 516 17.47 -15.20 7.42
N ALA A 517 17.00 -15.21 8.66
CA ALA A 517 16.64 -14.00 9.39
C ALA A 517 17.84 -13.07 9.62
N ALA A 518 19.00 -13.60 10.02
CA ALA A 518 20.22 -12.81 10.15
C ALA A 518 20.65 -12.20 8.80
N GLY A 519 20.55 -12.97 7.71
CA GLY A 519 20.78 -12.47 6.36
C GLY A 519 19.84 -11.32 5.98
N LEU A 520 18.54 -11.46 6.26
CA LEU A 520 17.55 -10.40 6.03
C LEU A 520 17.84 -9.15 6.87
N ILE A 521 18.23 -9.31 8.14
CA ILE A 521 18.58 -8.20 9.03
C ILE A 521 19.83 -7.49 8.54
N ILE A 522 20.92 -8.21 8.27
CA ILE A 522 22.19 -7.63 7.84
C ILE A 522 22.04 -6.98 6.48
N GLY A 523 21.49 -7.71 5.51
CA GLY A 523 21.27 -7.18 4.16
C GLY A 523 20.32 -5.98 4.19
N GLY A 524 19.23 -6.06 4.96
CA GLY A 524 18.30 -4.96 5.15
C GLY A 524 18.99 -3.75 5.79
N ALA A 525 19.78 -3.91 6.84
CA ALA A 525 20.51 -2.82 7.49
C ALA A 525 21.56 -2.15 6.59
N VAL A 526 22.22 -2.94 5.73
CA VAL A 526 23.24 -2.45 4.79
C VAL A 526 22.60 -1.74 3.60
N SER A 527 21.58 -2.33 2.97
CA SER A 527 21.00 -1.84 1.71
C SER A 527 19.95 -0.76 1.93
N ARG A 528 19.24 -0.79 3.06
CA ARG A 528 18.17 0.15 3.37
C ARG A 528 18.69 1.58 3.34
N ASN A 529 17.98 2.42 2.59
CA ASN A 529 18.16 3.87 2.58
C ASN A 529 19.61 4.28 2.34
N LYS A 530 20.36 3.54 1.49
CA LYS A 530 21.78 3.86 1.21
C LYS A 530 21.91 5.27 0.62
N SER A 531 21.15 5.60 -0.42
CA SER A 531 21.10 6.94 -1.04
C SER A 531 20.71 8.02 -0.03
N VAL A 532 19.66 7.77 0.76
CA VAL A 532 19.19 8.68 1.82
C VAL A 532 20.27 8.92 2.89
N ARG A 533 20.93 7.86 3.38
CA ARG A 533 21.98 7.99 4.43
C ARG A 533 23.19 8.73 3.90
N ALA A 534 23.61 8.43 2.67
CA ALA A 534 24.71 9.13 2.02
C ALA A 534 24.40 10.62 1.87
N TYR A 535 23.19 10.96 1.39
CA TYR A 535 22.72 12.34 1.30
C TYR A 535 22.68 13.01 2.67
N VAL A 536 21.99 12.45 3.66
CA VAL A 536 21.85 13.06 5.00
C VAL A 536 23.21 13.29 5.66
N ASN A 537 24.11 12.31 5.59
CA ASN A 537 25.44 12.44 6.21
C ASN A 537 26.34 13.40 5.43
N GLY A 538 26.37 13.30 4.10
CA GLY A 538 27.15 14.20 3.24
C GLY A 538 26.68 15.65 3.33
N TYR A 539 25.36 15.86 3.31
CA TYR A 539 24.76 17.17 3.45
C TYR A 539 25.05 17.80 4.82
N ARG A 540 25.10 17.03 5.90
CA ARG A 540 25.55 17.54 7.21
C ARG A 540 26.98 18.07 7.17
N PHE A 541 27.91 17.35 6.52
CA PHE A 541 29.28 17.85 6.35
C PHE A 541 29.31 19.11 5.49
N TYR A 542 28.55 19.16 4.41
CA TYR A 542 28.38 20.35 3.58
C TYR A 542 27.87 21.55 4.39
N GLN A 543 26.81 21.38 5.18
CA GLN A 543 26.26 22.45 6.03
C GLN A 543 27.29 22.96 7.05
N GLN A 544 27.98 22.06 7.76
CA GLN A 544 29.03 22.44 8.70
C GLN A 544 30.19 23.20 8.01
N ALA A 545 30.54 22.82 6.78
CA ALA A 545 31.54 23.52 5.98
C ALA A 545 31.06 24.93 5.61
N MET A 546 29.79 25.08 5.21
CA MET A 546 29.19 26.38 4.91
C MET A 546 29.15 27.29 6.15
N ASP A 547 28.82 26.75 7.33
CA ASP A 547 28.83 27.50 8.59
C ASP A 547 30.23 28.02 8.94
N LEU A 548 31.28 27.21 8.74
CA LEU A 548 32.67 27.63 8.94
C LEU A 548 33.11 28.69 7.92
N LYS A 549 32.71 28.54 6.66
CA LYS A 549 32.99 29.54 5.62
C LYS A 549 32.32 30.88 5.92
N GLN A 550 31.09 30.86 6.44
CA GLN A 550 30.41 32.08 6.88
C GLN A 550 31.14 32.77 8.05
N GLN A 551 31.88 32.02 8.86
CA GLN A 551 32.75 32.55 9.92
C GLN A 551 34.13 33.00 9.41
N GLY A 552 34.40 32.93 8.10
CA GLY A 552 35.70 33.24 7.49
C GLY A 552 36.78 32.18 7.72
N ARG A 553 36.39 30.95 8.10
CA ARG A 553 37.30 29.85 8.43
C ARG A 553 37.46 28.86 7.27
N ASP A 554 37.86 29.37 6.11
CA ASP A 554 37.89 28.61 4.85
C ASP A 554 38.78 27.36 4.90
N GLU A 555 39.96 27.45 5.53
CA GLU A 555 40.88 26.31 5.70
C GLU A 555 40.26 25.18 6.55
N ALA A 556 39.43 25.53 7.55
CA ALA A 556 38.74 24.54 8.37
C ALA A 556 37.51 23.94 7.65
N ALA A 557 36.92 24.67 6.70
CA ALA A 557 35.79 24.21 5.89
C ALA A 557 36.21 23.19 4.82
N ARG A 558 37.40 23.35 4.24
CA ARG A 558 37.95 22.48 3.18
C ARG A 558 37.84 20.96 3.45
N PRO A 559 38.34 20.42 4.58
CA PRO A 559 38.25 18.98 4.85
C PRO A 559 36.80 18.48 4.99
N LEU A 560 35.86 19.34 5.38
CA LEU A 560 34.44 18.97 5.47
C LEU A 560 33.78 18.89 4.08
N PHE A 561 34.13 19.78 3.15
CA PHE A 561 33.70 19.65 1.75
C PHE A 561 34.26 18.37 1.11
N GLU A 562 35.54 18.06 1.33
CA GLU A 562 36.16 16.81 0.84
C GLU A 562 35.47 15.58 1.43
N LYS A 563 35.10 15.62 2.71
CA LYS A 563 34.36 14.54 3.37
C LYS A 563 32.92 14.41 2.83
N ALA A 564 32.27 15.52 2.51
CA ALA A 564 30.96 15.52 1.86
C ALA A 564 31.02 14.81 0.50
N ILE A 565 32.02 15.15 -0.34
CA ILE A 565 32.28 14.51 -1.63
C ILE A 565 32.52 13.01 -1.47
N GLN A 566 33.42 12.60 -0.56
CA GLN A 566 33.73 11.18 -0.30
C GLN A 566 32.51 10.38 0.16
N THR A 567 31.58 11.02 0.87
CA THR A 567 30.36 10.37 1.38
C THR A 567 29.30 10.20 0.30
N MET A 568 29.15 11.19 -0.61
CA MET A 568 28.06 11.23 -1.58
C MET A 568 28.42 10.65 -2.95
N SER A 569 29.66 10.78 -3.42
CA SER A 569 30.08 10.32 -4.76
C SER A 569 29.83 8.83 -5.02
N PRO A 570 30.04 7.90 -4.06
CA PRO A 570 29.80 6.46 -4.27
C PRO A 570 28.34 6.07 -4.55
N VAL A 571 27.41 7.02 -4.51
CA VAL A 571 25.98 6.83 -4.83
C VAL A 571 25.73 6.95 -6.34
N PHE A 572 26.59 7.65 -7.07
CA PHE A 572 26.37 7.93 -8.50
C PHE A 572 27.60 7.70 -9.40
N ASP A 573 28.75 7.32 -8.82
CA ASP A 573 30.02 7.11 -9.53
C ASP A 573 30.52 5.67 -9.32
N PRO A 574 30.76 4.86 -10.37
CA PRO A 574 30.66 5.19 -11.81
C PRO A 574 29.24 5.29 -12.37
N ALA A 575 28.24 4.73 -11.67
CA ALA A 575 26.85 4.78 -12.08
C ALA A 575 25.92 4.96 -10.87
N ALA A 576 24.72 5.50 -11.10
CA ALA A 576 23.68 5.63 -10.09
C ALA A 576 23.32 4.27 -9.49
N ILE A 577 23.29 4.20 -8.15
CA ILE A 577 22.94 2.95 -7.45
C ILE A 577 21.43 2.65 -7.50
N ASP A 578 20.59 3.66 -7.67
CA ASP A 578 19.13 3.55 -7.83
C ASP A 578 18.52 4.80 -8.49
N ASP A 579 17.32 4.67 -9.07
CA ASP A 579 16.52 5.80 -9.58
C ASP A 579 15.79 6.50 -8.41
N HIS A 580 16.52 7.37 -7.70
CA HIS A 580 16.04 7.99 -6.46
C HIS A 580 16.43 9.47 -6.37
N GLN A 581 15.51 10.31 -5.86
CA GLN A 581 15.72 11.77 -5.76
C GLN A 581 16.99 12.15 -4.98
N ASP A 582 17.31 11.41 -3.92
CA ASP A 582 18.53 11.65 -3.13
C ASP A 582 19.84 11.34 -3.88
N VAL A 583 19.80 10.58 -4.99
CA VAL A 583 20.95 10.46 -5.89
C VAL A 583 21.25 11.80 -6.55
N ILE A 584 20.22 12.49 -7.04
CA ILE A 584 20.37 13.86 -7.59
C ILE A 584 20.83 14.83 -6.50
N HIS A 585 20.30 14.74 -5.27
CA HIS A 585 20.80 15.56 -4.16
C HIS A 585 22.28 15.30 -3.88
N CYS A 586 22.71 14.02 -3.84
CA CYS A 586 24.12 13.67 -3.71
C CYS A 586 24.96 14.30 -4.82
N MET A 587 24.52 14.26 -6.09
CA MET A 587 25.21 14.91 -7.21
C MET A 587 25.29 16.44 -7.02
N LEU A 588 24.17 17.09 -6.68
CA LEU A 588 24.09 18.54 -6.47
C LEU A 588 25.02 19.03 -5.36
N PHE A 589 25.01 18.37 -4.20
CA PHE A 589 25.83 18.78 -3.07
C PHE A 589 27.29 18.34 -3.21
N THR A 590 27.58 17.31 -4.01
CA THR A 590 28.96 17.01 -4.43
C THR A 590 29.48 18.12 -5.34
N ALA A 591 28.69 18.53 -6.35
CA ALA A 591 29.03 19.64 -7.25
C ALA A 591 29.21 20.96 -6.47
N ALA A 592 28.30 21.27 -5.54
CA ALA A 592 28.40 22.46 -4.70
C ALA A 592 29.63 22.42 -3.77
N SER A 593 30.05 21.23 -3.32
CA SER A 593 31.29 21.06 -2.55
C SER A 593 32.52 21.35 -3.44
N HIS A 594 32.53 20.86 -4.69
CA HIS A 594 33.57 21.20 -5.67
C HIS A 594 33.63 22.71 -5.97
N GLU A 595 32.48 23.40 -6.11
CA GLU A 595 32.43 24.86 -6.26
C GLU A 595 33.13 25.56 -5.09
N ASN A 596 32.84 25.13 -3.87
CA ASN A 596 33.41 25.72 -2.66
C ASN A 596 34.92 25.46 -2.48
N LEU A 597 35.44 24.40 -3.11
CA LEU A 597 36.86 24.07 -3.19
C LEU A 597 37.58 24.73 -4.38
N GLY A 598 36.88 25.53 -5.20
CA GLY A 598 37.44 26.16 -6.39
C GLY A 598 37.64 25.19 -7.58
N GLN A 599 37.05 24.00 -7.52
CA GLN A 599 37.17 22.94 -8.52
C GLN A 599 36.05 23.08 -9.57
N TRP A 600 36.04 24.21 -10.29
CA TRP A 600 34.93 24.62 -11.18
C TRP A 600 34.61 23.60 -12.28
N SER A 601 35.63 23.01 -12.90
CA SER A 601 35.44 22.01 -13.95
C SER A 601 34.73 20.75 -13.43
N ALA A 602 35.09 20.27 -12.23
CA ALA A 602 34.44 19.11 -11.64
C ALA A 602 32.97 19.40 -11.27
N ALA A 603 32.70 20.59 -10.73
CA ALA A 603 31.34 21.04 -10.43
C ALA A 603 30.48 21.13 -11.71
N GLU A 604 31.01 21.77 -12.76
CA GLU A 604 30.28 21.91 -14.02
C GLU A 604 29.96 20.55 -14.65
N THR A 605 30.90 19.61 -14.66
CA THR A 605 30.67 18.25 -15.17
C THR A 605 29.50 17.57 -14.46
N LEU A 606 29.42 17.67 -13.13
CA LEU A 606 28.31 17.08 -12.37
C LEU A 606 26.97 17.78 -12.65
N TYR A 607 26.95 19.11 -12.75
CA TYR A 607 25.72 19.82 -13.10
C TYR A 607 25.23 19.48 -14.52
N ARG A 608 26.15 19.32 -15.48
CA ARG A 608 25.81 18.87 -16.84
C ARG A 608 25.23 17.46 -16.82
N ARG A 609 25.86 16.56 -16.07
CA ARG A 609 25.37 15.18 -15.89
C ARG A 609 23.94 15.15 -15.36
N ILE A 610 23.57 16.01 -14.40
CA ILE A 610 22.18 16.11 -13.91
C ILE A 610 21.21 16.51 -15.02
N ILE A 611 21.60 17.47 -15.87
CA ILE A 611 20.76 17.94 -16.97
C ILE A 611 20.62 16.87 -18.05
N GLU A 612 21.67 16.11 -18.32
CA GLU A 612 21.71 15.06 -19.33
C GLU A 612 20.96 13.80 -18.89
N GLU A 613 21.18 13.33 -17.65
CA GLU A 613 20.56 12.11 -17.12
C GLU A 613 19.13 12.35 -16.58
N TYR A 614 18.82 13.57 -16.11
CA TYR A 614 17.53 13.89 -15.48
C TYR A 614 16.86 15.17 -16.04
N PRO A 615 16.66 15.29 -17.36
CA PRO A 615 16.22 16.53 -18.03
C PRO A 615 14.81 17.00 -17.64
N PHE A 616 13.91 16.09 -17.31
CA PHE A 616 12.54 16.39 -16.85
C PHE A 616 12.49 16.75 -15.35
N SER A 617 13.55 16.48 -14.59
CA SER A 617 13.55 16.72 -13.15
C SER A 617 13.48 18.22 -12.84
N ARG A 618 12.85 18.57 -11.71
CA ARG A 618 12.85 19.94 -11.20
C ARG A 618 14.26 20.48 -10.86
N TYR A 619 15.25 19.59 -10.72
CA TYR A 619 16.63 19.95 -10.42
C TYR A 619 17.41 20.46 -11.62
N ALA A 620 16.90 20.25 -12.84
CA ALA A 620 17.50 20.80 -14.05
C ALA A 620 17.61 22.33 -13.98
N GLY A 621 16.60 23.01 -13.43
CA GLY A 621 16.62 24.47 -13.24
C GLY A 621 17.76 24.94 -12.33
N GLU A 622 18.02 24.22 -11.24
CA GLU A 622 19.16 24.48 -10.34
C GLU A 622 20.49 24.33 -11.07
N ALA A 623 20.68 23.19 -11.74
CA ALA A 623 21.90 22.89 -12.47
C ALA A 623 22.18 23.94 -13.55
N TYR A 624 21.16 24.41 -14.29
CA TYR A 624 21.32 25.48 -15.26
C TYR A 624 21.77 26.80 -14.63
N VAL A 625 21.19 27.21 -13.49
CA VAL A 625 21.63 28.43 -12.78
C VAL A 625 23.08 28.29 -12.33
N LYS A 626 23.45 27.13 -11.78
CA LYS A 626 24.81 26.86 -11.31
C LYS A 626 25.84 26.94 -12.44
N ILE A 627 25.59 26.28 -13.56
CA ILE A 627 26.45 26.38 -14.75
C ILE A 627 26.52 27.83 -15.25
N GLY A 628 25.39 28.54 -15.32
CA GLY A 628 25.35 29.94 -15.73
C GLY A 628 26.23 30.84 -14.85
N ARG A 629 26.23 30.62 -13.53
CA ARG A 629 27.11 31.33 -12.59
C ARG A 629 28.59 31.00 -12.79
N ILE A 630 28.93 29.73 -13.04
CA ILE A 630 30.29 29.31 -13.40
C ILE A 630 30.75 30.04 -14.66
N LYS A 631 29.96 30.00 -15.75
CA LYS A 631 30.29 30.69 -17.01
C LYS A 631 30.43 32.20 -16.87
N ARG A 632 29.58 32.82 -16.03
CA ARG A 632 29.73 34.24 -15.70
C ARG A 632 31.06 34.53 -15.02
N ASN A 633 31.48 33.69 -14.06
CA ASN A 633 32.75 33.85 -13.36
C ASN A 633 33.96 33.62 -14.27
N GLU A 634 33.82 32.80 -15.31
CA GLU A 634 34.81 32.61 -16.39
C GLU A 634 34.84 33.79 -17.40
N GLY A 635 33.95 34.78 -17.29
CA GLY A 635 33.83 35.87 -18.25
C GLY A 635 33.04 35.53 -19.52
N ARG A 636 32.44 34.33 -19.61
CA ARG A 636 31.65 33.84 -20.74
C ARG A 636 30.18 34.28 -20.60
N ILE A 637 29.95 35.57 -20.78
CA ILE A 637 28.67 36.24 -20.45
C ILE A 637 27.50 35.78 -21.33
N GLU A 638 27.72 35.58 -22.63
CA GLU A 638 26.66 35.13 -23.54
C GLU A 638 26.16 33.73 -23.19
N GLU A 639 27.08 32.82 -22.88
CA GLU A 639 26.74 31.46 -22.45
C GLU A 639 26.02 31.45 -21.10
N ALA A 640 26.51 32.25 -20.14
CA ALA A 640 25.83 32.42 -18.86
C ALA A 640 24.38 32.88 -19.04
N THR A 641 24.16 33.87 -19.91
CA THR A 641 22.84 34.38 -20.27
C THR A 641 21.96 33.29 -20.89
N GLY A 642 22.53 32.48 -21.79
CA GLY A 642 21.85 31.32 -22.37
C GLY A 642 21.38 30.33 -21.30
N TYR A 643 22.23 30.01 -20.33
CA TYR A 643 21.89 29.11 -19.23
C TYR A 643 20.81 29.66 -18.29
N PHE A 644 20.86 30.94 -17.92
CA PHE A 644 19.80 31.54 -17.10
C PHE A 644 18.45 31.55 -17.81
N ARG A 645 18.41 31.82 -19.12
CA ARG A 645 17.19 31.72 -19.91
C ARG A 645 16.64 30.29 -19.96
N LYS A 646 17.52 29.28 -20.08
CA LYS A 646 17.12 27.86 -19.98
C LYS A 646 16.49 27.57 -18.62
N ALA A 647 17.11 27.97 -17.51
CA ALA A 647 16.55 27.74 -16.17
C ALA A 647 15.13 28.31 -16.01
N ILE A 648 14.88 29.53 -16.50
CA ILE A 648 13.56 30.17 -16.45
C ILE A 648 12.56 29.42 -17.32
N ARG A 649 12.95 29.04 -18.54
CA ARG A 649 12.06 28.35 -19.47
C ARG A 649 11.68 26.95 -18.97
N GLU A 650 12.64 26.22 -18.41
CA GLU A 650 12.38 24.86 -17.97
C GLU A 650 11.48 24.82 -16.73
N ASP A 651 11.68 25.70 -15.74
CA ASP A 651 10.89 25.69 -14.50
C ASP A 651 10.60 27.11 -13.99
N GLN A 652 9.67 27.80 -14.65
CA GLN A 652 9.45 29.24 -14.45
C GLN A 652 8.96 29.64 -13.04
N TRP A 653 8.37 28.69 -12.31
CA TRP A 653 7.84 28.90 -10.96
C TRP A 653 8.79 28.40 -9.85
N SER A 654 9.96 27.86 -10.22
CA SER A 654 10.97 27.48 -9.24
C SER A 654 11.65 28.70 -8.60
N PRO A 655 12.17 28.57 -7.37
CA PRO A 655 13.10 29.54 -6.80
C PRO A 655 14.31 29.82 -7.72
N TRP A 656 14.75 28.82 -8.49
CA TRP A 656 15.85 28.93 -9.42
C TRP A 656 15.55 29.82 -10.62
N ALA A 657 14.31 29.85 -11.12
CA ALA A 657 13.91 30.82 -12.12
C ALA A 657 13.95 32.26 -11.58
N THR A 658 13.60 32.48 -10.31
CA THR A 658 13.76 33.79 -9.66
C THR A 658 15.23 34.21 -9.61
N TYR A 659 16.11 33.33 -9.14
CA TYR A 659 17.56 33.59 -9.13
C TYR A 659 18.12 33.83 -10.53
N ALA A 660 17.67 33.08 -11.53
CA ALA A 660 18.07 33.27 -12.92
C ALA A 660 17.65 34.65 -13.46
N ARG A 661 16.43 35.13 -13.14
CA ARG A 661 15.97 36.48 -13.52
C ARG A 661 16.82 37.57 -12.87
N GLU A 662 17.22 37.38 -11.62
CA GLU A 662 18.13 38.30 -10.91
C GLU A 662 19.53 38.30 -11.53
N ASP A 663 20.08 37.12 -11.80
CA ASP A 663 21.39 36.96 -12.43
C ASP A 663 21.42 37.57 -13.85
N LEU A 664 20.34 37.46 -14.63
CA LEU A 664 20.20 38.14 -15.93
C LEU A 664 20.19 39.67 -15.79
N LYS A 665 19.52 40.22 -14.78
CA LYS A 665 19.53 41.66 -14.50
C LYS A 665 20.93 42.13 -14.09
N ALA A 666 21.68 41.32 -13.35
CA ALA A 666 23.05 41.65 -12.95
C ALA A 666 24.02 41.64 -14.15
N VAL A 667 23.84 40.69 -15.07
CA VAL A 667 24.65 40.59 -16.29
C VAL A 667 24.36 41.74 -17.27
N SER A 668 23.10 42.13 -17.44
CA SER A 668 22.71 43.21 -18.37
C SER A 668 23.08 44.63 -17.91
N ARG A 669 23.51 44.79 -16.65
CA ARG A 669 23.96 46.07 -16.07
C ARG A 669 25.48 46.27 -16.18
N LYS A 670 26.23 45.24 -16.55
CA LYS A 670 27.67 45.29 -16.83
C LYS A 670 27.88 45.34 -18.33
#